data_AF-R7Y0S5-F1
#
_entry.id   AF-R7Y0S5-F1
#
_cell.length_a   1.000
_cell.length_b   1.000
_cell.length_c   1.000
_cell.angle_alpha   90.00
_cell.angle_beta   90.00
_cell.angle_gamma   90.00
#
_symmetry.space_group_name_H-M   'P 1'
#
loop_
_entity.id
_entity.type
_entity.pdbx_description
1 polymer ?
#
loop_
_entity_poly.entity_id
_entity_poly.type
_entity_poly.pdbx_seq_one_letter_code
_entity_poly.pdbx_strand_id
1 'polypeptide(L)'
;MLALEAYRTRWLAFCETFLGADEETRARLVADAVRDGLPPGEPSSSFDPSARERGRAEAAVIQAAGLFDTMGYWAHNKDLFWDLCGRNEQLEHFVLRGWKELRHPSADFDMWSYWCDHLDATREDINPVVHYAVEGRRAGLSPLPSLETLPPPAAPGPDHAPRRVCLFAGYDGDGVVDDTVVTYIADLSRFADVYYLADCELAPGELEKLAPYTQGAWGIRHGRYDFGSYSMLAKELVGWDVIDGYDELMFANDSCFLVQPLDQVFAKMDATACDWWGLQATYDDFDDRAFDALGRRLGLDEVGEQMRELALWRYSDFIHVGSYFLCYRRRVHTDPRFRKRLDEVASQSEKVTIILKYEIGFSRLLILAGFTMATFVDGILAYHPVYRASAFELMHEGFPLLKRQLLTENPFETPDLHRWKERVLEAAPGADVEAMDRSMRRTAPPWSLVRSFGFRSRRDGTVQPPGHIGPAEFADEDRWVPKFDHWWIFPVDPRTGVLSGAVRAVFEEVRDDPSVKKVVLLGGHRVKLGGDNVAAVPSESTAGQMYGLRAATVFCTIGPRADVNHPLGRRHHRFLDLGHATGLQPAVVALAGSSLAGERPLPPADYEAHLTRALVAAHDGAGTDYPDLDPDGLWAIGSPRVDLLLRDEEGLSGELRSELTALRGLLKGRRLVLLSPARGGELDLAALATWAGTRADEVVVAVLPTSGATPRVPSPLVDLMDVSWLEGTLGLRAPLVPEMVWRLADVLVSGTPADLADFSPTGRPAVASPATPDLPFAVPADSGALVAVVERALSDGQVEAPYAEWGRALHALSDGRSAARLVDRLKQTYLPWQEWVAEADAPAVSDA
;
A
#
# COMPACT_ATOMS: atom_id res chain seq x y z
N MET A 1 -29.16 -15.77 22.10
CA MET A 1 -28.10 -15.08 21.34
C MET A 1 -27.28 -14.26 22.32
N LEU A 2 -25.97 -14.45 22.33
CA LEU A 2 -25.06 -13.66 23.16
C LEU A 2 -24.92 -12.25 22.58
N ALA A 3 -24.66 -11.26 23.45
CA ALA A 3 -24.11 -9.99 22.99
C ALA A 3 -22.72 -10.24 22.38
N LEU A 4 -22.32 -9.47 21.35
CA LEU A 4 -21.07 -9.73 20.61
C LEU A 4 -19.83 -9.75 21.52
N GLU A 5 -19.74 -8.86 22.50
CA GLU A 5 -18.66 -8.88 23.48
C GLU A 5 -18.63 -10.16 24.33
N ALA A 6 -19.81 -10.62 24.79
CA ALA A 6 -19.91 -11.87 25.52
C ALA A 6 -19.58 -13.10 24.64
N TYR A 7 -19.92 -13.06 23.36
CA TYR A 7 -19.50 -14.07 22.39
C TYR A 7 -17.97 -14.09 22.25
N ARG A 8 -17.32 -12.93 22.06
CA ARG A 8 -15.86 -12.81 21.90
C ARG A 8 -15.12 -13.38 23.10
N THR A 9 -15.53 -12.99 24.31
CA THR A 9 -14.93 -13.51 25.55
C THR A 9 -15.04 -15.04 25.63
N ARG A 10 -16.23 -15.59 25.39
CA ARG A 10 -16.43 -17.05 25.44
C ARG A 10 -15.73 -17.78 24.30
N TRP A 11 -15.61 -17.18 23.13
CA TRP A 11 -14.88 -17.74 21.99
C TRP A 11 -13.39 -17.86 22.30
N LEU A 12 -12.78 -16.85 22.93
CA LEU A 12 -11.39 -16.92 23.37
C LEU A 12 -11.19 -17.98 24.46
N ALA A 13 -12.08 -18.07 25.44
CA ALA A 13 -12.02 -19.11 26.47
C ALA A 13 -12.14 -20.53 25.87
N PHE A 14 -13.01 -20.69 24.87
CA PHE A 14 -13.13 -21.93 24.11
C PHE A 14 -11.84 -22.26 23.36
N CYS A 15 -11.23 -21.28 22.69
CA CYS A 15 -9.97 -21.48 21.97
C CYS A 15 -8.83 -21.90 22.92
N GLU A 16 -8.72 -21.28 24.10
CA GLU A 16 -7.73 -21.63 25.11
C GLU A 16 -7.87 -23.09 25.56
N THR A 17 -9.11 -23.49 25.87
CA THR A 17 -9.41 -24.86 26.28
C THR A 17 -9.14 -25.86 25.15
N PHE A 18 -9.53 -25.51 23.92
CA PHE A 18 -9.33 -26.34 22.72
C PHE A 18 -7.84 -26.56 22.42
N LEU A 19 -7.02 -25.51 22.49
CA LEU A 19 -5.60 -25.60 22.18
C LEU A 19 -4.83 -26.44 23.22
N GLY A 20 -5.22 -26.35 24.50
CA GLY A 20 -4.64 -27.14 25.59
C GLY A 20 -5.10 -28.61 25.65
N ALA A 21 -6.14 -28.99 24.91
CA ALA A 21 -6.74 -30.32 24.97
C ALA A 21 -6.09 -31.34 24.00
N ASP A 22 -6.26 -32.64 24.30
CA ASP A 22 -5.96 -33.75 23.38
C ASP A 22 -7.00 -33.87 22.25
N GLU A 23 -6.73 -34.71 21.24
CA GLU A 23 -7.55 -34.83 20.04
C GLU A 23 -8.99 -35.31 20.31
N GLU A 24 -9.18 -36.29 21.20
CA GLU A 24 -10.51 -36.78 21.58
C GLU A 24 -11.32 -35.70 22.31
N THR A 25 -10.67 -34.98 23.21
CA THR A 25 -11.29 -33.89 23.95
C THR A 25 -11.62 -32.70 23.03
N ARG A 26 -10.74 -32.37 22.08
CA ARG A 26 -11.01 -31.35 21.05
C ARG A 26 -12.25 -31.70 20.23
N ALA A 27 -12.36 -32.93 19.74
CA ALA A 27 -13.50 -33.37 18.95
C ALA A 27 -14.82 -33.23 19.73
N ARG A 28 -14.82 -33.62 21.01
CA ARG A 28 -15.97 -33.46 21.91
C ARG A 28 -16.31 -31.99 22.17
N LEU A 29 -15.31 -31.16 22.50
CA LEU A 29 -15.51 -29.72 22.73
C LEU A 29 -16.15 -29.03 21.53
N VAL A 30 -15.67 -29.34 20.32
CA VAL A 30 -16.22 -28.81 19.08
C VAL A 30 -17.65 -29.30 18.84
N ALA A 31 -17.91 -30.59 19.00
CA ALA A 31 -19.25 -31.16 18.83
C ALA A 31 -20.26 -30.55 19.82
N ASP A 32 -19.85 -30.35 21.07
CA ASP A 32 -20.67 -29.71 22.09
C ASP A 32 -20.88 -28.22 21.78
N ALA A 33 -19.86 -27.50 21.32
CA ALA A 33 -20.00 -26.08 20.93
C ALA A 33 -20.96 -25.88 19.75
N VAL A 34 -20.92 -26.75 18.73
CA VAL A 34 -21.84 -26.70 17.58
C VAL A 34 -23.27 -27.08 18.00
N ARG A 35 -23.44 -28.05 18.90
CA ARG A 35 -24.75 -28.53 19.35
C ARG A 35 -25.41 -27.57 20.36
N ASP A 36 -24.66 -27.15 21.36
CA ASP A 36 -25.15 -26.49 22.58
C ASP A 36 -24.80 -25.00 22.67
N GLY A 37 -23.87 -24.52 21.84
CA GLY A 37 -23.33 -23.15 21.88
C GLY A 37 -22.08 -23.04 22.75
N LEU A 38 -21.51 -21.83 22.82
CA LEU A 38 -20.26 -21.64 23.56
C LEU A 38 -20.46 -21.75 25.08
N PRO A 39 -19.63 -22.55 25.78
CA PRO A 39 -19.72 -22.68 27.23
C PRO A 39 -19.45 -21.32 27.91
N PRO A 40 -20.01 -21.08 29.10
CA PRO A 40 -19.63 -19.91 29.89
C PRO A 40 -18.17 -20.03 30.34
N GLY A 41 -17.42 -18.95 30.23
CA GLY A 41 -16.01 -18.89 30.62
C GLY A 41 -15.36 -17.58 30.19
N GLU A 42 -14.21 -17.31 30.78
CA GLU A 42 -13.33 -16.20 30.42
C GLU A 42 -11.93 -16.77 30.15
N PRO A 43 -11.20 -16.23 29.15
CA PRO A 43 -9.83 -16.66 28.88
C PRO A 43 -8.91 -16.18 30.01
N SER A 44 -7.74 -16.82 30.15
CA SER A 44 -6.70 -16.28 31.03
C SER A 44 -6.23 -14.91 30.53
N SER A 45 -5.81 -14.04 31.46
CA SER A 45 -5.44 -12.65 31.15
C SER A 45 -4.24 -12.50 30.20
N SER A 46 -3.44 -13.55 30.03
CA SER A 46 -2.29 -13.61 29.12
C SER A 46 -2.57 -14.35 27.81
N PHE A 47 -3.80 -14.86 27.61
CA PHE A 47 -4.12 -15.65 26.43
C PHE A 47 -4.41 -14.76 25.21
N ASP A 48 -3.44 -14.70 24.32
CA ASP A 48 -3.56 -14.09 22.99
C ASP A 48 -3.09 -15.10 21.92
N PRO A 49 -4.00 -15.92 21.36
CA PRO A 49 -3.62 -16.95 20.39
C PRO A 49 -3.18 -16.33 19.08
N SER A 50 -2.15 -16.88 18.44
CA SER A 50 -1.76 -16.48 17.08
C SER A 50 -2.89 -16.73 16.06
N ALA A 51 -2.81 -16.10 14.88
CA ALA A 51 -3.79 -16.32 13.81
C ALA A 51 -3.89 -17.81 13.41
N ARG A 52 -2.77 -18.54 13.43
CA ARG A 52 -2.75 -19.99 13.16
C ARG A 52 -3.42 -20.81 14.26
N GLU A 53 -3.22 -20.44 15.52
CA GLU A 53 -3.86 -21.12 16.64
C GLU A 53 -5.37 -20.90 16.65
N ARG A 54 -5.83 -19.65 16.44
CA ARG A 54 -7.26 -19.36 16.24
C ARG A 54 -7.82 -20.13 15.04
N GLY A 55 -7.13 -20.06 13.90
CA GLY A 55 -7.53 -20.73 12.66
C GLY A 55 -7.74 -22.24 12.84
N ARG A 56 -6.95 -22.91 13.69
CA ARG A 56 -7.16 -24.34 14.01
C ARG A 56 -8.49 -24.61 14.70
N ALA A 57 -8.86 -23.78 15.69
CA ALA A 57 -10.14 -23.91 16.39
C ALA A 57 -11.31 -23.58 15.45
N GLU A 58 -11.18 -22.51 14.65
CA GLU A 58 -12.19 -22.11 13.66
C GLU A 58 -12.42 -23.22 12.61
N ALA A 59 -11.34 -23.77 12.05
CA ALA A 59 -11.41 -24.83 11.05
C ALA A 59 -12.13 -26.07 11.60
N ALA A 60 -11.80 -26.48 12.83
CA ALA A 60 -12.46 -27.63 13.46
C ALA A 60 -13.96 -27.40 13.65
N VAL A 61 -14.37 -26.21 14.09
CA VAL A 61 -15.79 -25.84 14.26
C VAL A 61 -16.52 -25.80 12.93
N ILE A 62 -15.96 -25.13 11.92
CA ILE A 62 -16.56 -25.02 10.58
C ILE A 62 -16.74 -26.40 9.95
N GLN A 63 -15.73 -27.27 10.06
CA GLN A 63 -15.76 -28.62 9.53
C GLN A 63 -16.82 -29.48 10.24
N ALA A 64 -16.87 -29.43 11.58
CA ALA A 64 -17.87 -30.17 12.35
C ALA A 64 -19.31 -29.69 12.08
N ALA A 65 -19.48 -28.40 11.77
CA ALA A 65 -20.78 -27.83 11.42
C ALA A 65 -21.21 -28.10 9.96
N GLY A 66 -20.32 -28.65 9.12
CA GLY A 66 -20.57 -28.91 7.70
C GLY A 66 -20.79 -27.65 6.88
N LEU A 67 -20.09 -26.56 7.20
CA LEU A 67 -20.29 -25.23 6.61
C LEU A 67 -19.29 -24.85 5.51
N PHE A 68 -18.38 -25.75 5.15
CA PHE A 68 -17.35 -25.50 4.15
C PHE A 68 -17.39 -26.57 3.07
N ASP A 69 -17.58 -26.14 1.82
CA ASP A 69 -17.48 -27.03 0.66
C ASP A 69 -16.11 -26.83 0.00
N THR A 70 -15.20 -27.75 0.32
CA THR A 70 -13.81 -27.74 -0.16
C THR A 70 -13.71 -27.74 -1.69
N MET A 71 -14.56 -28.51 -2.39
CA MET A 71 -14.47 -28.62 -3.84
C MET A 71 -15.01 -27.36 -4.51
N GLY A 72 -16.15 -26.86 -4.05
CA GLY A 72 -16.73 -25.63 -4.55
C GLY A 72 -15.85 -24.41 -4.25
N TYR A 73 -15.27 -24.33 -3.06
CA TYR A 73 -14.32 -23.28 -2.70
C TYR A 73 -13.10 -23.31 -3.63
N TRP A 74 -12.52 -24.47 -3.88
CA TRP A 74 -11.39 -24.59 -4.81
C TRP A 74 -11.77 -24.19 -6.26
N ALA A 75 -12.92 -24.65 -6.74
CA ALA A 75 -13.36 -24.41 -8.13
C ALA A 75 -13.59 -22.92 -8.44
N HIS A 76 -13.99 -22.14 -7.43
CA HIS A 76 -14.36 -20.72 -7.58
C HIS A 76 -13.29 -19.74 -7.07
N ASN A 77 -12.16 -20.24 -6.57
CA ASN A 77 -11.03 -19.44 -6.10
C ASN A 77 -9.75 -19.88 -6.84
N LYS A 78 -9.77 -19.80 -8.17
CA LYS A 78 -8.70 -20.29 -9.07
C LYS A 78 -7.40 -19.49 -8.97
N ASP A 79 -7.45 -18.29 -8.44
CA ASP A 79 -6.28 -17.49 -8.12
C ASP A 79 -5.36 -18.20 -7.10
N LEU A 80 -5.92 -19.10 -6.28
CA LEU A 80 -5.17 -19.95 -5.34
C LEU A 80 -4.44 -21.14 -6.01
N PHE A 81 -4.50 -21.27 -7.35
CA PHE A 81 -3.97 -22.41 -8.10
C PHE A 81 -2.45 -22.60 -7.93
N TRP A 82 -1.70 -21.52 -7.71
CA TRP A 82 -0.23 -21.58 -7.52
C TRP A 82 0.19 -21.76 -6.06
N ASP A 83 -0.68 -21.44 -5.11
CA ASP A 83 -0.37 -21.44 -3.67
C ASP A 83 -0.71 -22.76 -2.97
N LEU A 84 -1.54 -23.63 -3.55
CA LEU A 84 -2.10 -24.79 -2.85
C LEU A 84 -1.85 -26.12 -3.60
N CYS A 85 -0.97 -26.97 -3.07
CA CYS A 85 -0.60 -28.30 -3.57
C CYS A 85 -1.55 -29.43 -3.09
N GLY A 86 -2.85 -29.15 -2.95
CA GLY A 86 -3.90 -30.19 -2.91
C GLY A 86 -4.04 -30.99 -1.61
N ARG A 87 -3.72 -30.42 -0.44
CA ARG A 87 -3.89 -31.10 0.86
C ARG A 87 -4.54 -30.21 1.94
N ASN A 88 -5.87 -30.10 1.99
CA ASN A 88 -6.64 -29.33 3.01
C ASN A 88 -6.27 -27.84 3.18
N GLU A 89 -5.46 -27.28 2.30
CA GLU A 89 -5.00 -25.89 2.38
C GLU A 89 -6.13 -24.87 2.13
N GLN A 90 -7.29 -25.29 1.58
CA GLN A 90 -8.43 -24.39 1.30
C GLN A 90 -9.13 -23.91 2.59
N LEU A 91 -9.40 -24.82 3.53
CA LEU A 91 -10.03 -24.44 4.79
C LEU A 91 -9.04 -23.64 5.65
N GLU A 92 -7.76 -24.01 5.62
CA GLU A 92 -6.69 -23.22 6.26
C GLU A 92 -6.60 -21.82 5.66
N HIS A 93 -6.59 -21.69 4.33
CA HIS A 93 -6.68 -20.41 3.65
C HIS A 93 -7.92 -19.64 4.10
N PHE A 94 -9.09 -20.28 4.10
CA PHE A 94 -10.35 -19.64 4.46
C PHE A 94 -10.29 -19.01 5.86
N VAL A 95 -9.92 -19.79 6.88
CA VAL A 95 -9.91 -19.31 8.28
C VAL A 95 -8.81 -18.27 8.56
N LEU A 96 -7.69 -18.33 7.82
CA LEU A 96 -6.59 -17.37 8.01
C LEU A 96 -6.82 -16.05 7.25
N ARG A 97 -7.40 -16.13 6.04
CA ARG A 97 -7.50 -14.98 5.11
C ARG A 97 -8.85 -14.90 4.39
N GLY A 98 -9.33 -16.01 3.84
CA GLY A 98 -10.44 -16.01 2.88
C GLY A 98 -11.74 -15.36 3.36
N TRP A 99 -12.11 -15.52 4.64
CA TRP A 99 -13.33 -14.88 5.15
C TRP A 99 -13.21 -13.34 5.24
N LYS A 100 -12.01 -12.80 5.46
CA LYS A 100 -11.74 -11.35 5.45
C LYS A 100 -11.71 -10.78 4.03
N GLU A 101 -11.33 -11.62 3.07
CA GLU A 101 -11.41 -11.35 1.64
C GLU A 101 -12.84 -11.50 1.08
N LEU A 102 -13.86 -11.70 1.94
CA LEU A 102 -15.26 -11.95 1.56
C LEU A 102 -15.47 -13.18 0.67
N ARG A 103 -14.59 -14.17 0.71
CA ARG A 103 -14.81 -15.43 -0.02
C ARG A 103 -15.87 -16.26 0.69
N HIS A 104 -16.78 -16.85 -0.08
CA HIS A 104 -17.85 -17.66 0.50
C HIS A 104 -17.34 -19.07 0.85
N PRO A 105 -17.67 -19.61 2.03
CA PRO A 105 -17.27 -20.97 2.41
C PRO A 105 -18.07 -22.05 1.65
N SER A 106 -19.27 -21.70 1.19
CA SER A 106 -20.19 -22.51 0.39
C SER A 106 -21.18 -21.60 -0.33
N ALA A 107 -21.94 -22.14 -1.29
CA ALA A 107 -23.02 -21.40 -1.96
C ALA A 107 -24.16 -20.98 -1.00
N ASP A 108 -24.31 -21.67 0.13
CA ASP A 108 -25.40 -21.46 1.09
C ASP A 108 -25.06 -20.42 2.18
N PHE A 109 -23.98 -19.66 2.00
CA PHE A 109 -23.56 -18.65 2.97
C PHE A 109 -23.09 -17.36 2.28
N ASP A 110 -23.87 -16.29 2.45
CA ASP A 110 -23.53 -14.96 1.95
C ASP A 110 -22.75 -14.22 3.05
N MET A 111 -21.43 -14.14 2.86
CA MET A 111 -20.53 -13.59 3.88
C MET A 111 -20.89 -12.17 4.25
N TRP A 112 -21.07 -11.30 3.26
CA TRP A 112 -21.28 -9.88 3.52
C TRP A 112 -22.67 -9.56 4.07
N SER A 113 -23.70 -10.27 3.61
CA SER A 113 -25.07 -10.09 4.12
C SER A 113 -25.16 -10.53 5.57
N TYR A 114 -24.66 -11.72 5.90
CA TYR A 114 -24.66 -12.21 7.28
C TYR A 114 -23.91 -11.26 8.22
N TRP A 115 -22.75 -10.77 7.78
CA TRP A 115 -21.91 -9.90 8.58
C TRP A 115 -22.62 -8.59 8.95
N CYS A 116 -23.25 -7.92 7.99
CA CYS A 116 -23.96 -6.67 8.27
C CYS A 116 -25.29 -6.86 8.98
N ASP A 117 -25.99 -7.97 8.75
CA ASP A 117 -27.33 -8.17 9.31
C ASP A 117 -27.26 -8.67 10.76
N HIS A 118 -26.18 -9.37 11.12
CA HIS A 118 -26.09 -10.08 12.39
C HIS A 118 -24.84 -9.77 13.23
N LEU A 119 -23.81 -9.15 12.67
CA LEU A 119 -22.57 -8.78 13.36
C LEU A 119 -22.31 -7.28 13.25
N ASP A 120 -21.13 -6.87 13.72
CA ASP A 120 -20.60 -5.52 13.52
C ASP A 120 -19.71 -5.52 12.26
N ALA A 121 -20.22 -4.93 11.18
CA ALA A 121 -19.54 -4.85 9.89
C ALA A 121 -18.28 -3.96 9.90
N THR A 122 -18.07 -3.20 10.98
CA THR A 122 -16.87 -2.35 11.17
C THR A 122 -15.71 -3.12 11.80
N ARG A 123 -15.92 -4.39 12.19
CA ARG A 123 -14.94 -5.21 12.91
C ARG A 123 -14.59 -6.49 12.18
N GLU A 124 -13.32 -6.88 12.24
CA GLU A 124 -12.76 -8.09 11.58
C GLU A 124 -12.14 -9.09 12.55
N ASP A 125 -12.72 -9.20 13.74
CA ASP A 125 -12.25 -10.10 14.80
C ASP A 125 -13.23 -11.25 15.13
N ILE A 126 -14.36 -11.31 14.44
CA ILE A 126 -15.34 -12.40 14.52
C ILE A 126 -15.48 -13.01 13.13
N ASN A 127 -15.12 -14.29 12.99
CA ASN A 127 -15.37 -15.05 11.77
C ASN A 127 -16.90 -15.34 11.65
N PRO A 128 -17.59 -14.79 10.63
CA PRO A 128 -19.05 -14.92 10.49
C PRO A 128 -19.55 -16.37 10.44
N VAL A 129 -18.80 -17.26 9.80
CA VAL A 129 -19.17 -18.66 9.64
C VAL A 129 -19.09 -19.40 10.96
N VAL A 130 -18.06 -19.09 11.76
CA VAL A 130 -17.90 -19.65 13.11
C VAL A 130 -19.01 -19.15 14.02
N HIS A 131 -19.32 -17.85 14.01
CA HIS A 131 -20.44 -17.31 14.76
C HIS A 131 -21.76 -18.00 14.41
N TYR A 132 -22.02 -18.19 13.11
CA TYR A 132 -23.18 -18.94 12.66
C TYR A 132 -23.18 -20.39 13.16
N ALA A 133 -22.02 -21.06 13.10
CA ALA A 133 -21.87 -22.46 13.50
C ALA A 133 -22.24 -22.72 14.97
N VAL A 134 -21.81 -21.84 15.88
CA VAL A 134 -21.97 -22.07 17.33
C VAL A 134 -23.15 -21.31 17.95
N GLU A 135 -23.58 -20.19 17.37
CA GLU A 135 -24.68 -19.38 17.92
C GLU A 135 -25.79 -19.15 16.90
N GLY A 136 -25.45 -18.65 15.70
CA GLY A 136 -26.43 -18.14 14.75
C GLY A 136 -27.45 -19.19 14.26
N ARG A 137 -27.01 -20.41 13.96
CA ARG A 137 -27.87 -21.51 13.51
C ARG A 137 -28.94 -21.86 14.56
N ARG A 138 -28.55 -21.94 15.83
CA ARG A 138 -29.46 -22.21 16.95
C ARG A 138 -30.42 -21.05 17.23
N ALA A 139 -29.95 -19.83 16.99
CA ALA A 139 -30.77 -18.63 17.10
C ALA A 139 -31.72 -18.42 15.91
N GLY A 140 -31.67 -19.28 14.87
CA GLY A 140 -32.53 -19.18 13.68
C GLY A 140 -32.13 -18.04 12.73
N LEU A 141 -30.88 -17.56 12.81
CA LEU A 141 -30.37 -16.56 11.86
C LEU A 141 -30.24 -17.20 10.47
N SER A 142 -30.48 -16.40 9.42
CA SER A 142 -30.33 -16.88 8.05
C SER A 142 -28.90 -16.66 7.56
N PRO A 143 -28.22 -17.66 6.97
CA PRO A 143 -26.92 -17.46 6.33
C PRO A 143 -27.03 -16.79 4.94
N LEU A 144 -28.25 -16.66 4.41
CA LEU A 144 -28.54 -16.02 3.13
C LEU A 144 -29.46 -14.80 3.33
N PRO A 145 -29.35 -13.76 2.48
CA PRO A 145 -30.24 -12.60 2.53
C PRO A 145 -31.68 -12.97 2.14
N SER A 146 -32.63 -12.09 2.48
CA SER A 146 -34.03 -12.24 2.06
C SER A 146 -34.25 -11.68 0.66
N LEU A 147 -35.05 -12.40 -0.14
CA LEU A 147 -35.51 -11.91 -1.44
C LEU A 147 -36.88 -11.23 -1.31
N GLU A 148 -36.95 -9.95 -1.61
CA GLU A 148 -38.15 -9.13 -1.52
C GLU A 148 -38.66 -8.71 -2.91
N THR A 149 -39.94 -8.34 -2.97
CA THR A 149 -40.56 -7.78 -4.18
C THR A 149 -41.21 -6.46 -3.81
N LEU A 150 -40.98 -5.43 -4.63
CA LEU A 150 -41.60 -4.13 -4.47
C LEU A 150 -42.42 -3.79 -5.72
N PRO A 151 -43.47 -2.97 -5.58
CA PRO A 151 -44.17 -2.44 -6.74
C PRO A 151 -43.21 -1.57 -7.57
N PRO A 152 -43.34 -1.59 -8.92
CA PRO A 152 -42.58 -0.71 -9.79
C PRO A 152 -42.74 0.76 -9.40
N PRO A 153 -41.69 1.58 -9.50
CA PRO A 153 -41.80 3.01 -9.26
C PRO A 153 -42.76 3.66 -10.25
N ALA A 154 -43.47 4.70 -9.81
CA ALA A 154 -44.29 5.50 -10.70
C ALA A 154 -43.41 6.19 -11.75
N ALA A 155 -43.91 6.30 -12.98
CA ALA A 155 -43.24 7.08 -14.00
C ALA A 155 -43.18 8.56 -13.59
N PRO A 156 -42.04 9.24 -13.81
CA PRO A 156 -41.96 10.69 -13.62
C PRO A 156 -43.01 11.42 -14.45
N GLY A 157 -43.65 12.44 -13.86
CA GLY A 157 -44.59 13.31 -14.58
C GLY A 157 -43.88 14.24 -15.56
N PRO A 158 -44.61 14.88 -16.49
CA PRO A 158 -44.03 15.80 -17.49
C PRO A 158 -43.34 17.04 -16.89
N ASP A 159 -43.72 17.44 -15.66
CA ASP A 159 -43.12 18.57 -14.92
C ASP A 159 -42.16 18.09 -13.81
N HIS A 160 -41.63 16.86 -13.91
CA HIS A 160 -40.71 16.32 -12.90
C HIS A 160 -39.39 17.08 -12.90
N ALA A 161 -39.11 17.80 -11.82
CA ALA A 161 -37.87 18.51 -11.57
C ALA A 161 -37.44 18.23 -10.12
N PRO A 162 -36.71 17.13 -9.86
CA PRO A 162 -36.39 16.69 -8.51
C PRO A 162 -35.32 17.59 -7.88
N ARG A 163 -35.43 17.80 -6.57
CA ARG A 163 -34.36 18.43 -5.79
C ARG A 163 -33.32 17.38 -5.42
N ARG A 164 -32.05 17.65 -5.74
CA ARG A 164 -30.95 16.70 -5.57
C ARG A 164 -29.92 17.20 -4.58
N VAL A 165 -29.43 16.31 -3.74
CA VAL A 165 -28.21 16.53 -2.94
C VAL A 165 -27.11 15.62 -3.47
N CYS A 166 -25.91 16.17 -3.68
CA CYS A 166 -24.75 15.38 -4.08
C CYS A 166 -23.71 15.37 -2.97
N LEU A 167 -23.30 14.18 -2.55
CA LEU A 167 -22.13 13.95 -1.71
C LEU A 167 -20.96 13.63 -2.65
N PHE A 168 -20.04 14.58 -2.79
CA PHE A 168 -18.91 14.48 -3.70
C PHE A 168 -17.64 14.11 -2.92
N ALA A 169 -17.02 13.00 -3.28
CA ALA A 169 -15.75 12.56 -2.71
C ALA A 169 -14.57 13.04 -3.56
N GLY A 170 -13.58 13.66 -2.93
CA GLY A 170 -12.34 14.09 -3.58
C GLY A 170 -11.09 13.49 -2.94
N TYR A 171 -10.02 13.42 -3.71
CA TYR A 171 -8.70 13.10 -3.17
C TYR A 171 -7.59 13.67 -4.05
N ASP A 172 -6.63 14.35 -3.41
CA ASP A 172 -5.40 14.78 -4.06
C ASP A 172 -4.21 14.66 -3.12
N GLY A 173 -3.19 13.92 -3.54
CA GLY A 173 -1.98 13.69 -2.74
C GLY A 173 -1.07 14.92 -2.60
N ASP A 174 -1.29 15.98 -3.36
CA ASP A 174 -0.59 17.26 -3.17
C ASP A 174 -1.36 18.23 -2.27
N GLY A 175 -2.58 17.88 -1.86
CA GLY A 175 -3.45 18.72 -1.04
C GLY A 175 -4.09 19.87 -1.82
N VAL A 176 -4.44 19.65 -3.09
CA VAL A 176 -5.04 20.68 -3.97
C VAL A 176 -6.41 20.26 -4.51
N VAL A 177 -7.28 21.24 -4.74
CA VAL A 177 -8.49 21.08 -5.56
C VAL A 177 -8.11 21.39 -7.00
N ASP A 178 -8.04 20.35 -7.83
CA ASP A 178 -7.63 20.42 -9.23
C ASP A 178 -8.68 21.12 -10.11
N ASP A 179 -8.24 21.85 -11.14
CA ASP A 179 -9.13 22.56 -12.07
C ASP A 179 -10.17 21.63 -12.74
N THR A 180 -9.81 20.36 -12.96
CA THR A 180 -10.72 19.35 -13.50
C THR A 180 -11.85 18.99 -12.53
N VAL A 181 -11.57 19.03 -11.22
CA VAL A 181 -12.59 18.85 -10.16
C VAL A 181 -13.50 20.06 -10.08
N VAL A 182 -12.94 21.28 -10.15
CA VAL A 182 -13.73 22.52 -10.18
C VAL A 182 -14.69 22.52 -11.36
N THR A 183 -14.22 22.12 -12.55
CA THR A 183 -15.05 22.01 -13.76
C THR A 183 -16.19 21.02 -13.59
N TYR A 184 -15.90 19.86 -12.98
CA TYR A 184 -16.91 18.83 -12.75
C TYR A 184 -17.97 19.29 -11.73
N ILE A 185 -17.55 19.85 -10.60
CA ILE A 185 -18.47 20.34 -9.56
C ILE A 185 -19.30 21.53 -10.08
N ALA A 186 -18.71 22.42 -10.88
CA ALA A 186 -19.43 23.52 -11.49
C ALA A 186 -20.57 23.03 -12.39
N ASP A 187 -20.33 22.04 -13.25
CA ASP A 187 -21.40 21.47 -14.09
C ASP A 187 -22.45 20.72 -13.25
N LEU A 188 -22.02 19.96 -12.25
CA LEU A 188 -22.91 19.22 -11.36
C LEU A 188 -23.81 20.14 -10.51
N SER A 189 -23.30 21.30 -10.09
CA SER A 189 -24.04 22.30 -9.29
C SER A 189 -25.25 22.89 -10.02
N ARG A 190 -25.33 22.74 -11.35
CA ARG A 190 -26.51 23.11 -12.15
C ARG A 190 -27.71 22.21 -11.89
N PHE A 191 -27.47 21.00 -11.37
CA PHE A 191 -28.48 19.94 -11.20
C PHE A 191 -28.68 19.51 -9.74
N ALA A 192 -27.71 19.78 -8.87
CA ALA A 192 -27.73 19.34 -7.48
C ALA A 192 -27.07 20.34 -6.52
N ASP A 193 -27.53 20.33 -5.27
CA ASP A 193 -26.83 20.97 -4.16
C ASP A 193 -25.62 20.10 -3.77
N VAL A 194 -24.41 20.56 -4.08
CA VAL A 194 -23.17 19.77 -3.92
C VAL A 194 -22.53 20.01 -2.55
N TYR A 195 -22.22 18.92 -1.84
CA TYR A 195 -21.40 18.90 -0.64
C TYR A 195 -20.11 18.12 -0.93
N TYR A 196 -18.97 18.76 -0.75
CA TYR A 196 -17.66 18.23 -1.13
C TYR A 196 -16.84 17.81 0.10
N LEU A 197 -16.25 16.63 0.06
CA LEU A 197 -15.28 16.19 1.07
C LEU A 197 -14.05 15.58 0.40
N ALA A 198 -12.88 16.16 0.64
CA ALA A 198 -11.60 15.58 0.25
C ALA A 198 -11.03 14.68 1.37
N ASP A 199 -10.63 13.45 1.04
CA ASP A 199 -9.90 12.53 1.94
C ASP A 199 -8.40 12.91 2.03
N CYS A 200 -8.09 14.19 2.21
CA CYS A 200 -6.76 14.72 2.42
C CYS A 200 -6.80 16.06 3.14
N GLU A 201 -5.64 16.51 3.63
CA GLU A 201 -5.49 17.88 4.08
C GLU A 201 -5.27 18.79 2.86
N LEU A 202 -6.07 19.85 2.76
CA LEU A 202 -6.00 20.80 1.65
C LEU A 202 -5.18 22.04 2.03
N ALA A 203 -4.42 22.55 1.06
CA ALA A 203 -3.68 23.78 1.23
C ALA A 203 -4.64 24.98 1.43
N PRO A 204 -4.22 26.03 2.18
CA PRO A 204 -5.04 27.23 2.34
C PRO A 204 -5.41 27.86 0.99
N GLY A 205 -6.68 28.22 0.79
CA GLY A 205 -7.16 28.82 -0.46
C GLY A 205 -7.79 27.82 -1.45
N GLU A 206 -7.64 26.51 -1.23
CA GLU A 206 -8.09 25.49 -2.20
C GLU A 206 -9.61 25.26 -2.16
N LEU A 207 -10.22 25.31 -0.98
CA LEU A 207 -11.67 25.16 -0.83
C LEU A 207 -12.45 26.36 -1.40
N GLU A 208 -11.84 27.56 -1.40
CA GLU A 208 -12.43 28.78 -1.95
C GLU A 208 -12.72 28.66 -3.46
N LYS A 209 -12.00 27.79 -4.17
CA LYS A 209 -12.26 27.49 -5.60
C LYS A 209 -13.65 26.86 -5.81
N LEU A 210 -14.17 26.17 -4.81
CA LEU A 210 -15.45 25.45 -4.86
C LEU A 210 -16.62 26.25 -4.28
N ALA A 211 -16.34 27.30 -3.50
CA ALA A 211 -17.35 28.09 -2.81
C ALA A 211 -18.54 28.58 -3.68
N PRO A 212 -18.36 28.94 -4.96
CA PRO A 212 -19.50 29.31 -5.82
C PRO A 212 -20.45 28.16 -6.19
N TYR A 213 -20.01 26.90 -6.03
CA TYR A 213 -20.66 25.72 -6.59
C TYR A 213 -21.09 24.70 -5.53
N THR A 214 -20.68 24.87 -4.27
CA THR A 214 -20.96 23.92 -3.18
C THR A 214 -21.72 24.57 -2.03
N GLN A 215 -22.62 23.81 -1.40
CA GLN A 215 -23.30 24.19 -0.15
C GLN A 215 -22.40 24.00 1.08
N GLY A 216 -21.39 23.13 0.98
CA GLY A 216 -20.36 22.93 2.00
C GLY A 216 -19.18 22.15 1.42
N ALA A 217 -17.97 22.46 1.88
CA ALA A 217 -16.74 21.85 1.40
C ALA A 217 -15.75 21.67 2.55
N TRP A 218 -15.12 20.49 2.62
CA TRP A 218 -14.18 20.11 3.69
C TRP A 218 -12.99 19.34 3.13
N GLY A 219 -11.84 19.45 3.80
CA GLY A 219 -10.69 18.55 3.62
C GLY A 219 -10.39 17.87 4.95
N ILE A 220 -10.72 16.58 5.05
CA ILE A 220 -10.56 15.78 6.28
C ILE A 220 -10.00 14.43 5.89
N ARG A 221 -8.76 14.15 6.30
CA ARG A 221 -8.14 12.84 6.11
C ARG A 221 -8.83 11.80 6.98
N HIS A 222 -9.48 10.82 6.35
CA HIS A 222 -10.20 9.73 7.02
C HIS A 222 -9.77 8.33 6.57
N GLY A 223 -9.08 8.16 5.44
CA GLY A 223 -8.46 6.89 5.04
C GLY A 223 -9.46 5.76 4.74
N ARG A 224 -10.63 6.12 4.20
CA ARG A 224 -11.75 5.20 3.96
C ARG A 224 -12.25 5.22 2.50
N TYR A 225 -11.49 5.85 1.59
CA TYR A 225 -11.84 6.02 0.18
C TYR A 225 -13.22 6.71 -0.01
N ASP A 226 -13.73 6.70 -1.24
CA ASP A 226 -14.93 7.44 -1.65
C ASP A 226 -16.16 7.13 -0.78
N PHE A 227 -16.41 5.85 -0.48
CA PHE A 227 -17.51 5.44 0.41
C PHE A 227 -17.35 5.98 1.83
N GLY A 228 -16.12 6.15 2.30
CA GLY A 228 -15.82 6.82 3.56
C GLY A 228 -16.23 8.27 3.56
N SER A 229 -15.99 8.98 2.45
CA SER A 229 -16.40 10.37 2.31
C SER A 229 -17.92 10.49 2.24
N TYR A 230 -18.60 9.63 1.47
CA TYR A 230 -20.06 9.59 1.41
C TYR A 230 -20.68 9.32 2.78
N SER A 231 -20.13 8.36 3.53
CA SER A 231 -20.56 8.03 4.90
C SER A 231 -20.39 9.19 5.86
N MET A 232 -19.20 9.81 5.91
CA MET A 232 -18.93 10.95 6.78
C MET A 232 -19.81 12.16 6.43
N LEU A 233 -19.98 12.45 5.13
CA LEU A 233 -20.88 13.50 4.67
C LEU A 233 -22.32 13.23 5.14
N ALA A 234 -22.85 12.02 4.93
CA ALA A 234 -24.22 11.69 5.29
C ALA A 234 -24.47 11.68 6.81
N LYS A 235 -23.52 11.12 7.58
CA LYS A 235 -23.68 10.84 9.01
C LYS A 235 -23.23 11.98 9.91
N GLU A 236 -22.13 12.65 9.58
CA GLU A 236 -21.41 13.53 10.50
C GLU A 236 -21.44 15.01 10.09
N LEU A 237 -21.40 15.31 8.78
CA LEU A 237 -21.24 16.69 8.29
C LEU A 237 -22.56 17.31 7.79
N VAL A 238 -23.24 16.66 6.84
CA VAL A 238 -24.50 17.13 6.26
C VAL A 238 -25.69 16.67 7.11
N GLY A 239 -25.68 15.39 7.49
CA GLY A 239 -26.71 14.78 8.32
C GLY A 239 -27.94 14.29 7.52
N TRP A 240 -28.51 13.16 7.97
CA TRP A 240 -29.69 12.56 7.36
C TRP A 240 -30.93 13.48 7.36
N ASP A 241 -31.08 14.35 8.37
CA ASP A 241 -32.20 15.31 8.44
C ASP A 241 -32.21 16.30 7.28
N VAL A 242 -31.03 16.72 6.81
CA VAL A 242 -30.89 17.60 5.64
C VAL A 242 -31.16 16.81 4.36
N ILE A 243 -30.59 15.60 4.26
CA ILE A 243 -30.76 14.71 3.10
C ILE A 243 -32.25 14.36 2.88
N ASP A 244 -33.02 14.19 3.95
CA ASP A 244 -34.46 13.87 3.89
C ASP A 244 -35.32 14.97 3.27
N GLY A 245 -34.78 16.18 3.13
CA GLY A 245 -35.38 17.30 2.42
C GLY A 245 -35.25 17.25 0.90
N TYR A 246 -34.52 16.27 0.35
CA TYR A 246 -34.28 16.09 -1.07
C TYR A 246 -35.07 14.91 -1.64
N ASP A 247 -35.28 14.92 -2.97
CA ASP A 247 -35.95 13.85 -3.70
C ASP A 247 -34.96 12.75 -4.10
N GLU A 248 -33.70 13.13 -4.34
CA GLU A 248 -32.61 12.23 -4.73
C GLU A 248 -31.30 12.54 -3.98
N LEU A 249 -30.60 11.47 -3.57
CA LEU A 249 -29.27 11.48 -2.99
C LEU A 249 -28.27 10.96 -4.02
N MET A 250 -27.25 11.74 -4.34
CA MET A 250 -26.22 11.39 -5.33
C MET A 250 -24.86 11.16 -4.68
N PHE A 251 -24.14 10.16 -5.19
CA PHE A 251 -22.71 9.96 -4.95
C PHE A 251 -21.95 10.22 -6.24
N ALA A 252 -20.90 11.03 -6.16
CA ALA A 252 -19.99 11.27 -7.25
C ALA A 252 -18.56 11.47 -6.72
N ASN A 253 -17.55 11.18 -7.53
CA ASN A 253 -16.16 11.38 -7.14
C ASN A 253 -15.24 11.83 -8.27
N ASP A 254 -14.03 12.23 -7.92
CA ASP A 254 -13.00 12.75 -8.85
C ASP A 254 -12.12 11.66 -9.49
N SER A 255 -12.50 10.38 -9.39
CA SER A 255 -11.83 9.29 -10.13
C SER A 255 -12.05 9.34 -11.65
N CYS A 256 -12.88 10.28 -12.12
CA CYS A 256 -13.21 10.55 -13.50
C CYS A 256 -12.91 12.01 -13.88
N PHE A 257 -12.63 12.23 -15.16
CA PHE A 257 -12.71 13.55 -15.78
C PHE A 257 -14.08 13.76 -16.41
N LEU A 258 -14.68 14.94 -16.21
CA LEU A 258 -15.84 15.38 -16.99
C LEU A 258 -15.36 15.76 -18.40
N VAL A 259 -15.82 15.02 -19.41
CA VAL A 259 -15.51 15.27 -20.82
C VAL A 259 -16.68 15.91 -21.58
N GLN A 260 -17.92 15.74 -21.11
CA GLN A 260 -19.12 16.35 -21.70
C GLN A 260 -20.08 16.84 -20.61
N PRO A 261 -20.93 17.85 -20.87
CA PRO A 261 -21.93 18.32 -19.92
C PRO A 261 -22.94 17.23 -19.51
N LEU A 262 -23.43 17.29 -18.27
CA LEU A 262 -24.36 16.31 -17.70
C LEU A 262 -25.81 16.46 -18.17
N ASP A 263 -26.12 17.46 -19.00
CA ASP A 263 -27.47 17.78 -19.48
C ASP A 263 -28.21 16.55 -20.04
N GLN A 264 -27.55 15.74 -20.87
CA GLN A 264 -28.17 14.56 -21.48
C GLN A 264 -28.43 13.45 -20.46
N VAL A 265 -27.55 13.31 -19.45
CA VAL A 265 -27.73 12.32 -18.39
C VAL A 265 -28.98 12.63 -17.59
N PHE A 266 -29.11 13.85 -17.08
CA PHE A 266 -30.27 14.22 -16.29
C PHE A 266 -31.54 14.26 -17.16
N ALA A 267 -31.49 14.77 -18.40
CA ALA A 267 -32.66 14.75 -19.28
C ALA A 267 -33.22 13.34 -19.50
N LYS A 268 -32.35 12.33 -19.69
CA LYS A 268 -32.76 10.92 -19.82
C LYS A 268 -33.26 10.35 -18.49
N MET A 269 -32.51 10.54 -17.41
CA MET A 269 -32.81 9.86 -16.15
C MET A 269 -34.00 10.47 -15.41
N ASP A 270 -34.27 11.77 -15.60
CA ASP A 270 -35.45 12.46 -15.08
C ASP A 270 -36.74 11.93 -15.71
N ALA A 271 -36.67 11.39 -16.94
CA ALA A 271 -37.79 10.74 -17.61
C ALA A 271 -37.90 9.23 -17.31
N THR A 272 -36.90 8.65 -16.63
CA THR A 272 -36.80 7.20 -16.44
C THR A 272 -37.43 6.76 -15.12
N ALA A 273 -38.35 5.78 -15.17
CA ALA A 273 -38.95 5.16 -13.99
C ALA A 273 -37.97 4.18 -13.35
N CYS A 274 -37.40 4.55 -12.21
CA CYS A 274 -36.49 3.72 -11.41
C CYS A 274 -36.49 4.21 -9.96
N ASP A 275 -35.97 3.40 -9.04
CA ASP A 275 -35.75 3.74 -7.63
C ASP A 275 -34.30 4.23 -7.39
N TRP A 276 -33.36 3.77 -8.21
CA TRP A 276 -31.96 4.20 -8.21
C TRP A 276 -31.33 3.97 -9.57
N TRP A 277 -30.25 4.70 -9.85
CA TRP A 277 -29.56 4.63 -11.13
C TRP A 277 -28.09 5.04 -11.04
N GLY A 278 -27.34 4.72 -12.09
CA GLY A 278 -26.00 5.28 -12.33
C GLY A 278 -25.70 5.33 -13.83
N LEU A 279 -24.44 5.60 -14.18
CA LEU A 279 -24.11 5.83 -15.59
C LEU A 279 -24.07 4.54 -16.42
N GLN A 280 -23.54 3.45 -15.86
CA GLN A 280 -23.45 2.14 -16.53
C GLN A 280 -23.33 1.01 -15.51
N ALA A 281 -23.81 -0.18 -15.89
CA ALA A 281 -23.70 -1.40 -15.10
C ALA A 281 -22.64 -2.34 -15.67
N THR A 282 -22.00 -3.11 -14.79
CA THR A 282 -20.96 -4.08 -15.12
C THR A 282 -21.33 -5.44 -14.51
N TYR A 283 -20.99 -6.53 -15.20
CA TYR A 283 -21.20 -7.91 -14.74
C TYR A 283 -19.96 -8.76 -15.10
N ASP A 284 -19.26 -9.34 -14.10
CA ASP A 284 -17.97 -10.04 -14.28
C ASP A 284 -18.09 -11.25 -15.22
N ASP A 285 -19.19 -12.00 -15.11
CA ASP A 285 -19.45 -13.19 -15.93
C ASP A 285 -19.78 -12.87 -17.41
N PHE A 286 -19.90 -11.59 -17.77
CA PHE A 286 -20.17 -11.16 -19.15
C PHE A 286 -18.91 -10.57 -19.78
N ASP A 287 -17.98 -11.44 -20.14
CA ASP A 287 -16.69 -11.11 -20.76
C ASP A 287 -16.79 -10.82 -22.28
N ASP A 288 -15.65 -10.51 -22.90
CA ASP A 288 -15.57 -10.22 -24.35
C ASP A 288 -16.08 -11.40 -25.21
N ARG A 289 -15.85 -12.66 -24.79
CA ARG A 289 -16.31 -13.84 -25.54
C ARG A 289 -17.82 -13.98 -25.47
N ALA A 290 -18.40 -13.78 -24.29
CA ALA A 290 -19.84 -13.82 -24.08
C ALA A 290 -20.54 -12.68 -24.86
N PHE A 291 -19.94 -11.49 -24.85
CA PHE A 291 -20.44 -10.35 -25.62
C PHE A 291 -20.39 -10.59 -27.13
N ASP A 292 -19.25 -11.08 -27.66
CA ASP A 292 -19.08 -11.40 -29.07
C ASP A 292 -20.06 -12.48 -29.55
N ALA A 293 -20.28 -13.50 -28.71
CA ALA A 293 -21.24 -14.57 -29.00
C ALA A 293 -22.69 -14.06 -29.01
N LEU A 294 -23.04 -13.12 -28.13
CA LEU A 294 -24.36 -12.52 -28.08
C LEU A 294 -24.59 -11.54 -29.23
N GLY A 295 -23.55 -10.82 -29.66
CA GLY A 295 -23.58 -9.86 -30.78
C GLY A 295 -24.37 -8.59 -30.51
N ARG A 296 -24.75 -8.34 -29.24
CA ARG A 296 -25.48 -7.15 -28.76
C ARG A 296 -25.23 -6.94 -27.28
N ARG A 297 -25.63 -5.77 -26.76
CA ARG A 297 -25.66 -5.51 -25.31
C ARG A 297 -26.66 -6.44 -24.62
N LEU A 298 -26.30 -6.88 -23.43
CA LEU A 298 -27.18 -7.66 -22.56
C LEU A 298 -28.16 -6.70 -21.86
N GLY A 299 -29.47 -6.95 -21.97
CA GLY A 299 -30.48 -6.11 -21.32
C GLY A 299 -30.45 -6.28 -19.80
N LEU A 300 -30.73 -5.21 -19.05
CA LEU A 300 -30.81 -5.29 -17.58
C LEU A 300 -31.87 -6.30 -17.12
N ASP A 301 -33.01 -6.35 -17.80
CA ASP A 301 -34.09 -7.31 -17.50
C ASP A 301 -33.67 -8.77 -17.74
N GLU A 302 -32.73 -9.02 -18.66
CA GLU A 302 -32.21 -10.36 -18.97
C GLU A 302 -31.27 -10.87 -17.87
N VAL A 303 -30.58 -9.95 -17.16
CA VAL A 303 -29.78 -10.30 -15.97
C VAL A 303 -30.68 -10.50 -14.75
N GLY A 304 -31.88 -9.92 -14.74
CA GLY A 304 -32.81 -9.89 -13.60
C GLY A 304 -33.18 -11.25 -13.02
N GLU A 305 -33.18 -12.33 -13.81
CA GLU A 305 -33.41 -13.69 -13.30
C GLU A 305 -32.20 -14.23 -12.52
N GLN A 306 -30.97 -13.96 -12.98
CA GLN A 306 -29.71 -14.36 -12.31
C GLN A 306 -29.39 -13.47 -11.09
N MET A 307 -29.75 -12.19 -11.14
CA MET A 307 -29.58 -11.24 -10.04
C MET A 307 -30.34 -11.60 -8.75
N ARG A 308 -31.40 -12.41 -8.87
CA ARG A 308 -32.27 -12.79 -7.75
C ARG A 308 -31.86 -14.13 -7.14
N GLU A 309 -30.74 -14.71 -7.58
CA GLU A 309 -30.13 -15.86 -6.93
C GLU A 309 -29.50 -15.47 -5.58
N LEU A 310 -30.01 -16.11 -4.52
CA LEU A 310 -29.53 -15.91 -3.15
C LEU A 310 -28.15 -16.54 -2.95
N ALA A 311 -27.95 -17.73 -3.50
CA ALA A 311 -26.73 -18.50 -3.36
C ALA A 311 -25.68 -18.04 -4.40
N LEU A 312 -24.54 -17.55 -3.93
CA LEU A 312 -23.41 -17.15 -4.78
C LEU A 312 -22.14 -17.85 -4.32
N TRP A 313 -21.28 -18.21 -5.27
CA TRP A 313 -19.92 -18.65 -4.97
C TRP A 313 -18.92 -17.51 -4.91
N ARG A 314 -19.04 -16.57 -5.85
CA ARG A 314 -18.17 -15.41 -5.96
C ARG A 314 -19.02 -14.16 -5.83
N TYR A 315 -18.68 -13.35 -4.82
CA TYR A 315 -19.34 -12.08 -4.62
C TYR A 315 -19.03 -11.10 -5.78
N SER A 316 -17.84 -11.21 -6.37
CA SER A 316 -17.40 -10.43 -7.55
C SER A 316 -18.31 -10.59 -8.76
N ASP A 317 -18.96 -11.74 -8.87
CA ASP A 317 -19.69 -12.09 -10.09
C ASP A 317 -21.01 -11.36 -10.13
N PHE A 318 -21.45 -10.77 -9.02
CA PHE A 318 -22.68 -10.00 -8.96
C PHE A 318 -22.56 -8.67 -9.72
N ILE A 319 -23.58 -8.40 -10.54
CA ILE A 319 -23.73 -7.14 -11.26
C ILE A 319 -23.78 -5.94 -10.32
N HIS A 320 -23.07 -4.89 -10.71
CA HIS A 320 -22.99 -3.66 -9.95
C HIS A 320 -22.93 -2.44 -10.86
N VAL A 321 -23.23 -1.29 -10.25
CA VAL A 321 -23.16 0.02 -10.89
C VAL A 321 -21.99 0.79 -10.27
N GLY A 322 -21.22 1.47 -11.11
CA GLY A 322 -20.01 2.18 -10.71
C GLY A 322 -20.22 3.23 -9.62
N SER A 323 -19.48 3.15 -8.51
CA SER A 323 -19.59 4.07 -7.35
C SER A 323 -19.15 5.51 -7.60
N TYR A 324 -18.61 5.79 -8.79
CA TYR A 324 -18.19 7.12 -9.22
C TYR A 324 -19.34 8.03 -9.68
N PHE A 325 -20.53 7.46 -9.91
CA PHE A 325 -21.75 8.20 -10.19
C PHE A 325 -22.98 7.33 -9.89
N LEU A 326 -23.62 7.57 -8.74
CA LEU A 326 -24.83 6.87 -8.30
C LEU A 326 -25.87 7.88 -7.84
N CYS A 327 -27.14 7.56 -8.05
CA CYS A 327 -28.26 8.37 -7.64
C CYS A 327 -29.37 7.49 -7.05
N TYR A 328 -29.78 7.81 -5.83
CA TYR A 328 -30.76 7.08 -5.04
C TYR A 328 -31.98 7.96 -4.81
N ARG A 329 -33.13 7.57 -5.36
CA ARG A 329 -34.38 8.29 -5.13
C ARG A 329 -34.90 8.06 -3.72
N ARG A 330 -35.88 8.85 -3.31
CA ARG A 330 -36.48 8.84 -1.97
C ARG A 330 -36.75 7.45 -1.40
N ARG A 331 -37.35 6.54 -2.17
CA ARG A 331 -37.63 5.16 -1.73
C ARG A 331 -36.38 4.42 -1.24
N VAL A 332 -35.20 4.70 -1.80
CA VAL A 332 -33.93 4.08 -1.43
C VAL A 332 -33.23 4.83 -0.31
N HIS A 333 -33.01 6.14 -0.41
CA HIS A 333 -32.21 6.84 0.61
C HIS A 333 -32.95 6.98 1.95
N THR A 334 -34.27 6.78 1.98
CA THR A 334 -35.04 6.66 3.23
C THR A 334 -35.16 5.23 3.78
N ASP A 335 -34.65 4.22 3.06
CA ASP A 335 -34.67 2.84 3.52
C ASP A 335 -33.69 2.66 4.71
N PRO A 336 -34.13 2.15 5.87
CA PRO A 336 -33.27 2.01 7.04
C PRO A 336 -32.06 1.08 6.81
N ARG A 337 -32.19 0.07 5.93
CA ARG A 337 -31.10 -0.86 5.63
C ARG A 337 -30.01 -0.16 4.83
N PHE A 338 -30.40 0.66 3.85
CA PHE A 338 -29.48 1.49 3.07
C PHE A 338 -28.69 2.44 3.98
N ARG A 339 -29.38 3.17 4.88
CA ARG A 339 -28.71 4.09 5.83
C ARG A 339 -27.75 3.36 6.75
N LYS A 340 -28.18 2.23 7.33
CA LYS A 340 -27.33 1.40 8.17
C LYS A 340 -26.05 0.99 7.45
N ARG A 341 -26.15 0.49 6.20
CA ARG A 341 -24.96 0.09 5.41
C ARG A 341 -24.01 1.26 5.17
N LEU A 342 -24.53 2.47 4.92
CA LEU A 342 -23.70 3.65 4.72
C LEU A 342 -23.04 4.12 6.02
N ASP A 343 -23.75 4.06 7.14
CA ASP A 343 -23.25 4.47 8.45
C ASP A 343 -22.17 3.53 9.02
N GLU A 344 -22.09 2.30 8.49
CA GLU A 344 -21.15 1.22 8.86
C GLU A 344 -19.94 1.11 7.89
N VAL A 345 -19.71 2.10 7.02
CA VAL A 345 -18.49 2.14 6.21
C VAL A 345 -17.25 2.33 7.09
N ALA A 346 -16.30 1.41 6.93
CA ALA A 346 -15.07 1.32 7.70
C ALA A 346 -13.85 1.18 6.78
N SER A 347 -12.66 1.50 7.31
CA SER A 347 -11.41 1.33 6.56
C SER A 347 -11.15 -0.14 6.26
N GLN A 348 -10.61 -0.42 5.08
CA GLN A 348 -10.31 -1.76 4.59
C GLN A 348 -8.84 -1.85 4.23
N SER A 349 -8.21 -3.00 4.46
CA SER A 349 -6.80 -3.22 4.14
C SER A 349 -6.53 -3.23 2.63
N GLU A 350 -7.52 -3.67 1.84
CA GLU A 350 -7.38 -3.85 0.39
C GLU A 350 -8.49 -3.12 -0.38
N LYS A 351 -8.13 -2.56 -1.53
CA LYS A 351 -9.07 -1.86 -2.42
C LYS A 351 -10.17 -2.79 -2.95
N VAL A 352 -9.84 -4.06 -3.23
CA VAL A 352 -10.83 -5.04 -3.70
C VAL A 352 -11.95 -5.25 -2.68
N THR A 353 -11.62 -5.26 -1.39
CA THR A 353 -12.60 -5.44 -0.31
C THR A 353 -13.58 -4.27 -0.25
N ILE A 354 -13.16 -3.05 -0.58
CA ILE A 354 -14.04 -1.87 -0.68
C ILE A 354 -15.05 -2.07 -1.82
N ILE A 355 -14.61 -2.56 -2.97
CA ILE A 355 -15.48 -2.84 -4.12
C ILE A 355 -16.50 -3.93 -3.75
N LEU A 356 -16.04 -5.04 -3.17
CA LEU A 356 -16.92 -6.14 -2.76
C LEU A 356 -17.94 -5.70 -1.69
N LYS A 357 -17.48 -5.07 -0.59
CA LYS A 357 -18.33 -4.64 0.52
C LYS A 357 -19.30 -3.53 0.11
N TYR A 358 -18.82 -2.52 -0.61
CA TYR A 358 -19.59 -1.29 -0.79
C TYR A 358 -20.15 -1.13 -2.20
N GLU A 359 -19.38 -1.34 -3.25
CA GLU A 359 -19.92 -1.15 -4.62
C GLU A 359 -20.89 -2.27 -5.01
N ILE A 360 -20.43 -3.52 -4.89
CA ILE A 360 -21.24 -4.71 -5.17
C ILE A 360 -22.26 -4.92 -4.05
N GLY A 361 -21.84 -4.79 -2.79
CA GLY A 361 -22.72 -4.99 -1.64
C GLY A 361 -23.95 -4.07 -1.61
N PHE A 362 -23.83 -2.80 -1.98
CA PHE A 362 -25.00 -1.91 -2.09
C PHE A 362 -25.91 -2.32 -3.25
N SER A 363 -25.33 -2.62 -4.42
CA SER A 363 -26.12 -3.06 -5.59
C SER A 363 -26.93 -4.32 -5.24
N ARG A 364 -26.28 -5.29 -4.57
CA ARG A 364 -26.91 -6.54 -4.11
C ARG A 364 -28.01 -6.30 -3.08
N LEU A 365 -27.77 -5.45 -2.07
CA LEU A 365 -28.81 -5.09 -1.11
C LEU A 365 -30.06 -4.54 -1.82
N LEU A 366 -29.88 -3.58 -2.74
CA LEU A 366 -31.00 -2.90 -3.37
C LEU A 366 -31.79 -3.82 -4.31
N ILE A 367 -31.09 -4.65 -5.09
CA ILE A 367 -31.73 -5.60 -5.99
C ILE A 367 -32.50 -6.67 -5.22
N LEU A 368 -31.91 -7.23 -4.15
CA LEU A 368 -32.59 -8.24 -3.32
C LEU A 368 -33.75 -7.66 -2.52
N ALA A 369 -33.68 -6.39 -2.13
CA ALA A 369 -34.79 -5.65 -1.54
C ALA A 369 -35.90 -5.32 -2.55
N GLY A 370 -35.72 -5.61 -3.85
CA GLY A 370 -36.72 -5.43 -4.89
C GLY A 370 -36.78 -4.03 -5.51
N PHE A 371 -35.80 -3.16 -5.24
CA PHE A 371 -35.75 -1.83 -5.86
C PHE A 371 -35.43 -1.91 -7.35
N THR A 372 -36.11 -1.10 -8.15
CA THR A 372 -35.91 -1.06 -9.60
C THR A 372 -34.71 -0.19 -9.95
N MET A 373 -33.72 -0.76 -10.65
CA MET A 373 -32.53 -0.04 -11.11
C MET A 373 -32.66 0.42 -12.56
N ALA A 374 -31.92 1.47 -12.94
CA ALA A 374 -31.72 1.87 -14.33
C ALA A 374 -30.30 2.41 -14.56
N THR A 375 -29.89 2.53 -15.82
CA THR A 375 -28.59 3.11 -16.21
C THR A 375 -28.74 4.12 -17.33
N PHE A 376 -27.84 5.11 -17.37
CA PHE A 376 -27.79 6.06 -18.49
C PHE A 376 -27.39 5.36 -19.80
N VAL A 377 -26.39 4.49 -19.78
CA VAL A 377 -26.06 3.62 -20.92
C VAL A 377 -27.05 2.47 -20.96
N ASP A 378 -27.70 2.26 -22.11
CA ASP A 378 -28.64 1.16 -22.29
C ASP A 378 -27.90 -0.17 -22.44
N GLY A 379 -28.27 -1.14 -21.60
CA GLY A 379 -27.70 -2.48 -21.57
C GLY A 379 -26.28 -2.55 -20.97
N ILE A 380 -25.81 -3.78 -20.82
CA ILE A 380 -24.49 -4.11 -20.26
C ILE A 380 -23.56 -4.46 -21.41
N LEU A 381 -22.37 -3.86 -21.38
CA LEU A 381 -21.26 -4.15 -22.29
C LEU A 381 -20.34 -5.21 -21.67
N ALA A 382 -19.41 -5.74 -22.47
CA ALA A 382 -18.35 -6.61 -21.97
C ALA A 382 -17.64 -6.00 -20.76
N TYR A 383 -17.38 -6.85 -19.76
CA TYR A 383 -16.93 -6.49 -18.41
C TYR A 383 -15.97 -5.29 -18.36
N HIS A 384 -16.35 -4.28 -17.57
CA HIS A 384 -15.61 -3.03 -17.31
C HIS A 384 -15.36 -2.15 -18.55
N PRO A 385 -16.40 -1.68 -19.26
CA PRO A 385 -16.25 -0.94 -20.52
C PRO A 385 -15.56 0.42 -20.35
N VAL A 386 -15.73 1.08 -19.19
CA VAL A 386 -15.11 2.40 -18.90
C VAL A 386 -13.59 2.34 -18.73
N TYR A 387 -13.01 1.14 -18.61
CA TYR A 387 -11.57 0.92 -18.50
C TYR A 387 -10.95 0.34 -19.78
N ARG A 388 -11.70 0.35 -20.89
CA ARG A 388 -11.31 -0.23 -22.19
C ARG A 388 -11.43 0.79 -23.32
N ALA A 389 -11.10 0.37 -24.54
CA ALA A 389 -11.32 1.14 -25.76
C ALA A 389 -12.79 1.58 -25.94
N SER A 390 -13.76 0.79 -25.44
CA SER A 390 -15.18 1.11 -25.50
C SER A 390 -15.56 2.36 -24.71
N ALA A 391 -14.71 2.86 -23.80
CA ALA A 391 -14.91 4.16 -23.16
C ALA A 391 -15.00 5.31 -24.18
N PHE A 392 -14.22 5.25 -25.27
CA PHE A 392 -14.26 6.26 -26.34
C PHE A 392 -15.53 6.12 -27.20
N GLU A 393 -16.00 4.89 -27.42
CA GLU A 393 -17.26 4.62 -28.12
C GLU A 393 -18.45 5.15 -27.32
N LEU A 394 -18.47 4.90 -26.01
CA LEU A 394 -19.48 5.44 -25.10
C LEU A 394 -19.53 6.97 -25.13
N MET A 395 -18.40 7.67 -25.28
CA MET A 395 -18.41 9.13 -25.40
C MET A 395 -19.13 9.60 -26.67
N HIS A 396 -19.02 8.89 -27.78
CA HIS A 396 -19.79 9.19 -28.99
C HIS A 396 -21.31 8.99 -28.79
N GLU A 397 -21.71 8.21 -27.79
CA GLU A 397 -23.11 8.03 -27.36
C GLU A 397 -23.54 9.05 -26.29
N GLY A 398 -22.69 10.02 -25.96
CA GLY A 398 -22.97 11.07 -24.97
C GLY A 398 -22.57 10.72 -23.54
N PHE A 399 -21.78 9.67 -23.32
CA PHE A 399 -21.25 9.35 -21.99
C PHE A 399 -20.31 10.47 -21.49
N PRO A 400 -20.57 11.06 -20.31
CA PRO A 400 -19.96 12.33 -19.94
C PRO A 400 -18.62 12.21 -19.22
N LEU A 401 -18.19 11.01 -18.82
CA LEU A 401 -17.02 10.81 -17.97
C LEU A 401 -15.93 9.97 -18.66
N LEU A 402 -14.68 10.31 -18.37
CA LEU A 402 -13.50 9.49 -18.70
C LEU A 402 -12.82 9.04 -17.42
N LYS A 403 -12.69 7.72 -17.22
CA LYS A 403 -11.99 7.19 -16.05
C LYS A 403 -10.50 7.50 -16.11
N ARG A 404 -9.97 8.12 -15.04
CA ARG A 404 -8.53 8.42 -14.93
C ARG A 404 -7.68 7.16 -15.07
N GLN A 405 -8.13 6.06 -14.45
CA GLN A 405 -7.45 4.77 -14.43
C GLN A 405 -7.25 4.14 -15.82
N LEU A 406 -8.15 4.40 -16.79
CA LEU A 406 -7.94 3.96 -18.18
C LEU A 406 -6.63 4.55 -18.73
N LEU A 407 -6.37 5.83 -18.47
CA LEU A 407 -5.18 6.52 -18.98
C LEU A 407 -3.97 6.31 -18.08
N THR A 408 -4.13 6.23 -16.76
CA THR A 408 -3.00 6.10 -15.84
C THR A 408 -2.51 4.67 -15.74
N GLU A 409 -3.38 3.69 -15.52
CA GLU A 409 -3.01 2.30 -15.25
C GLU A 409 -3.24 1.37 -16.45
N ASN A 410 -4.21 1.68 -17.31
CA ASN A 410 -4.58 0.88 -18.48
C ASN A 410 -4.70 -0.63 -18.14
N PRO A 411 -5.65 -1.01 -17.27
CA PRO A 411 -5.74 -2.36 -16.72
C PRO A 411 -6.06 -3.43 -17.76
N PHE A 412 -6.70 -3.04 -18.89
CA PHE A 412 -7.05 -3.93 -20.00
C PHE A 412 -6.18 -3.72 -21.24
N GLU A 413 -5.00 -3.13 -21.08
CA GLU A 413 -3.98 -3.06 -22.14
C GLU A 413 -4.47 -2.42 -23.45
N THR A 414 -5.37 -1.44 -23.35
CA THR A 414 -5.91 -0.70 -24.49
C THR A 414 -4.76 -0.12 -25.31
N PRO A 415 -4.63 -0.48 -26.61
CA PRO A 415 -3.54 0.01 -27.43
C PRO A 415 -3.74 1.49 -27.81
N ASP A 416 -2.65 2.13 -28.20
CA ASP A 416 -2.62 3.45 -28.82
C ASP A 416 -3.18 4.60 -27.96
N LEU A 417 -3.22 4.42 -26.63
CA LEU A 417 -3.62 5.48 -25.69
C LEU A 417 -2.73 6.73 -25.74
N HIS A 418 -1.55 6.70 -26.37
CA HIS A 418 -0.79 7.92 -26.66
C HIS A 418 -1.57 8.97 -27.49
N ARG A 419 -2.63 8.55 -28.20
CA ARG A 419 -3.55 9.41 -28.97
C ARG A 419 -4.83 9.76 -28.22
N TRP A 420 -4.91 9.51 -26.91
CA TRP A 420 -6.15 9.67 -26.15
C TRP A 420 -6.78 11.07 -26.30
N LYS A 421 -5.98 12.15 -26.35
CA LYS A 421 -6.47 13.52 -26.52
C LYS A 421 -7.27 13.68 -27.81
N GLU A 422 -6.74 13.16 -28.92
CA GLU A 422 -7.41 13.19 -30.23
C GLU A 422 -8.75 12.44 -30.15
N ARG A 423 -8.76 11.24 -29.57
CA ARG A 423 -9.96 10.40 -29.44
C ARG A 423 -11.04 11.05 -28.57
N VAL A 424 -10.64 11.72 -27.48
CA VAL A 424 -11.57 12.48 -26.64
C VAL A 424 -12.15 13.65 -27.42
N LEU A 425 -11.32 14.43 -28.12
CA LEU A 425 -11.79 15.60 -28.88
C LEU A 425 -12.67 15.23 -30.08
N GLU A 426 -12.50 14.04 -30.66
CA GLU A 426 -13.38 13.51 -31.71
C GLU A 426 -14.81 13.29 -31.20
N ALA A 427 -14.97 12.83 -29.95
CA ALA A 427 -16.29 12.60 -29.34
C ALA A 427 -16.82 13.84 -28.59
N ALA A 428 -15.93 14.61 -27.97
CA ALA A 428 -16.23 15.72 -27.09
C ALA A 428 -15.33 16.92 -27.41
N PRO A 429 -15.63 17.71 -28.47
CA PRO A 429 -14.77 18.81 -28.92
C PRO A 429 -14.55 19.93 -27.89
N GLY A 430 -15.41 20.04 -26.87
CA GLY A 430 -15.31 21.03 -25.79
C GLY A 430 -14.52 20.57 -24.56
N ALA A 431 -14.01 19.34 -24.54
CA ALA A 431 -13.28 18.81 -23.39
C ALA A 431 -11.92 19.51 -23.19
N ASP A 432 -11.61 19.92 -21.96
CA ASP A 432 -10.29 20.48 -21.61
C ASP A 432 -9.26 19.36 -21.39
N VAL A 433 -8.83 18.75 -22.50
CA VAL A 433 -7.81 17.68 -22.50
C VAL A 433 -6.45 18.14 -21.98
N GLU A 434 -6.18 19.45 -21.96
CA GLU A 434 -4.92 19.98 -21.45
C GLU A 434 -4.93 20.10 -19.92
N ALA A 435 -6.06 20.48 -19.31
CA ALA A 435 -6.22 20.39 -17.87
C ALA A 435 -6.14 18.94 -17.38
N MET A 436 -6.78 18.00 -18.09
CA MET A 436 -6.72 16.57 -17.79
C MET A 436 -5.27 16.03 -17.85
N ASP A 437 -4.50 16.39 -18.88
CA ASP A 437 -3.09 15.97 -19.01
C ASP A 437 -2.21 16.57 -17.91
N ARG A 438 -2.41 17.85 -17.55
CA ARG A 438 -1.72 18.47 -16.42
C ARG A 438 -2.02 17.75 -15.11
N SER A 439 -3.30 17.47 -14.85
CA SER A 439 -3.74 16.74 -13.66
C SER A 439 -3.11 15.35 -13.59
N MET A 440 -3.20 14.57 -14.67
CA MET A 440 -2.62 13.22 -14.74
C MET A 440 -1.10 13.21 -14.54
N ARG A 441 -0.37 14.11 -15.20
CA ARG A 441 1.10 14.17 -15.08
C ARG A 441 1.55 14.52 -13.67
N ARG A 442 0.73 15.27 -12.93
CA ARG A 442 0.97 15.62 -11.54
C ARG A 442 0.65 14.42 -10.62
N THR A 443 -0.54 13.84 -10.74
CA THR A 443 -1.04 12.84 -9.78
C THR A 443 -0.59 11.41 -10.05
N ALA A 444 -0.33 11.04 -11.31
CA ALA A 444 0.01 9.65 -11.66
C ALA A 444 1.52 9.38 -11.45
N PRO A 445 1.90 8.13 -11.09
CA PRO A 445 3.30 7.72 -11.18
C PRO A 445 3.81 7.84 -12.63
N PRO A 446 5.02 8.36 -12.90
CA PRO A 446 5.46 8.64 -14.27
C PRO A 446 5.55 7.36 -15.11
N TRP A 447 5.95 6.26 -14.47
CA TRP A 447 6.05 4.94 -15.11
C TRP A 447 4.71 4.41 -15.57
N SER A 448 3.63 4.72 -14.83
CA SER A 448 2.28 4.25 -15.14
C SER A 448 1.83 4.82 -16.48
N LEU A 449 2.08 6.12 -16.70
CA LEU A 449 1.80 6.80 -17.97
C LEU A 449 2.66 6.27 -19.12
N VAL A 450 3.96 6.03 -18.88
CA VAL A 450 4.86 5.47 -19.91
C VAL A 450 4.40 4.07 -20.34
N ARG A 451 4.06 3.20 -19.39
CA ARG A 451 3.52 1.87 -19.65
C ARG A 451 2.19 1.97 -20.40
N SER A 452 1.22 2.70 -19.83
CA SER A 452 -0.12 2.89 -20.39
C SER A 452 -0.07 3.36 -21.84
N PHE A 453 0.76 4.37 -22.13
CA PHE A 453 0.91 4.93 -23.48
C PHE A 453 1.88 4.17 -24.38
N GLY A 454 2.42 3.05 -23.94
CA GLY A 454 3.37 2.24 -24.70
C GLY A 454 2.77 1.03 -25.42
N PHE A 455 1.52 0.66 -25.11
CA PHE A 455 0.78 -0.37 -25.87
C PHE A 455 0.48 0.10 -27.30
N ARG A 456 0.70 -0.75 -28.31
CA ARG A 456 0.55 -0.41 -29.74
C ARG A 456 -0.30 -1.45 -30.46
N SER A 457 -1.13 -1.02 -31.40
CA SER A 457 -1.79 -1.96 -32.32
C SER A 457 -0.80 -2.49 -33.35
N ARG A 458 -0.78 -3.81 -33.56
CA ARG A 458 -0.05 -4.46 -34.65
C ARG A 458 -0.90 -4.46 -35.93
N ARG A 459 -0.23 -4.69 -37.07
CA ARG A 459 -0.90 -4.80 -38.39
C ARG A 459 -1.89 -5.97 -38.48
N ASP A 460 -1.72 -7.00 -37.67
CA ASP A 460 -2.59 -8.17 -37.59
C ASP A 460 -3.76 -8.00 -36.60
N GLY A 461 -3.90 -6.81 -35.98
CA GLY A 461 -4.94 -6.51 -35.01
C GLY A 461 -4.62 -6.92 -33.57
N THR A 462 -3.46 -7.56 -33.32
CA THR A 462 -3.04 -7.91 -31.95
C THR A 462 -2.39 -6.72 -31.22
N VAL A 463 -2.37 -6.77 -29.89
CA VAL A 463 -1.75 -5.74 -29.05
C VAL A 463 -0.27 -6.06 -28.83
N GLN A 464 0.60 -5.09 -29.11
CA GLN A 464 2.00 -5.11 -28.71
C GLN A 464 2.15 -4.40 -27.36
N PRO A 465 2.59 -5.08 -26.29
CA PRO A 465 2.86 -4.44 -25.01
C PRO A 465 4.06 -3.46 -25.11
N PRO A 466 4.14 -2.44 -24.23
CA PRO A 466 5.36 -1.66 -24.05
C PRO A 466 6.52 -2.62 -23.76
N GLY A 467 7.72 -2.32 -24.26
CA GLY A 467 8.90 -3.17 -24.08
C GLY A 467 9.32 -3.32 -22.61
N HIS A 468 8.66 -4.19 -21.87
CA HIS A 468 9.17 -4.81 -20.65
C HIS A 468 9.95 -6.03 -21.11
N ILE A 469 11.25 -6.04 -20.87
CA ILE A 469 12.08 -7.19 -21.21
C ILE A 469 11.83 -8.26 -20.14
N GLY A 470 11.24 -9.39 -20.51
CA GLY A 470 10.98 -10.48 -19.57
C GLY A 470 12.28 -11.04 -18.97
N PRO A 471 12.28 -11.69 -17.78
CA PRO A 471 13.52 -12.11 -17.11
C PRO A 471 14.49 -12.94 -17.96
N ALA A 472 13.95 -13.81 -18.83
CA ALA A 472 14.76 -14.64 -19.73
C ALA A 472 15.40 -13.82 -20.87
N GLU A 473 14.63 -12.90 -21.47
CA GLU A 473 15.11 -11.99 -22.51
C GLU A 473 16.12 -10.99 -21.91
N PHE A 474 15.87 -10.52 -20.69
CA PHE A 474 16.74 -9.59 -19.98
C PHE A 474 18.10 -10.22 -19.71
N ALA A 475 18.12 -11.46 -19.25
CA ALA A 475 19.37 -12.18 -19.01
C ALA A 475 20.16 -12.48 -20.29
N ASP A 476 19.50 -12.51 -21.45
CA ASP A 476 20.19 -12.62 -22.75
C ASP A 476 20.71 -11.27 -23.23
N GLU A 477 19.91 -10.21 -23.14
CA GLU A 477 20.32 -8.82 -23.43
C GLU A 477 21.50 -8.40 -22.55
N ASP A 478 21.53 -8.82 -21.29
CA ASP A 478 22.65 -8.55 -20.38
C ASP A 478 23.99 -9.15 -20.85
N ARG A 479 23.99 -10.06 -21.83
CA ARG A 479 25.27 -10.57 -22.38
C ARG A 479 25.89 -9.61 -23.37
N TRP A 480 25.08 -8.82 -24.06
CA TRP A 480 25.47 -8.10 -25.27
C TRP A 480 25.37 -6.58 -25.13
N VAL A 481 24.50 -6.07 -24.25
CA VAL A 481 24.36 -4.63 -24.00
C VAL A 481 25.67 -4.09 -23.39
N PRO A 482 26.25 -3.01 -23.93
CA PRO A 482 27.47 -2.41 -23.39
C PRO A 482 27.28 -1.86 -21.98
N LYS A 483 28.27 -2.09 -21.11
CA LYS A 483 28.32 -1.56 -19.75
C LYS A 483 29.21 -0.33 -19.69
N PHE A 484 28.82 0.62 -18.85
CA PHE A 484 29.54 1.85 -18.61
C PHE A 484 30.04 1.86 -17.17
N ASP A 485 31.35 1.92 -17.03
CA ASP A 485 32.07 1.95 -15.76
C ASP A 485 31.63 3.12 -14.85
N HIS A 486 31.36 4.27 -15.46
CA HIS A 486 30.89 5.46 -14.77
C HIS A 486 29.38 5.45 -14.43
N TRP A 487 28.64 4.35 -14.68
CA TRP A 487 27.22 4.22 -14.34
C TRP A 487 27.05 3.34 -13.11
N TRP A 488 26.56 3.95 -12.02
CA TRP A 488 26.43 3.29 -10.72
C TRP A 488 24.98 3.23 -10.29
N ILE A 489 24.55 2.05 -9.85
CA ILE A 489 23.22 1.81 -9.31
C ILE A 489 23.22 2.06 -7.80
N PHE A 490 22.30 2.91 -7.38
CA PHE A 490 21.96 3.22 -5.99
C PHE A 490 20.53 2.72 -5.72
N PRO A 491 20.36 1.48 -5.24
CA PRO A 491 19.03 0.94 -4.97
C PRO A 491 18.44 1.58 -3.72
N VAL A 492 17.17 1.97 -3.80
CA VAL A 492 16.36 2.28 -2.63
C VAL A 492 16.10 0.99 -1.86
N ASP A 493 16.25 1.02 -0.54
CA ASP A 493 16.02 -0.16 0.29
C ASP A 493 14.57 -0.63 0.14
N PRO A 494 14.31 -1.85 -0.36
CA PRO A 494 12.96 -2.34 -0.61
C PRO A 494 12.16 -2.59 0.69
N ARG A 495 12.83 -2.67 1.85
CA ARG A 495 12.20 -2.87 3.16
C ARG A 495 11.60 -1.57 3.71
N THR A 496 12.26 -0.44 3.45
CA THR A 496 11.91 0.86 4.04
C THR A 496 11.40 1.86 3.02
N GLY A 497 11.66 1.65 1.72
CA GLY A 497 11.37 2.61 0.66
C GLY A 497 12.27 3.85 0.69
N VAL A 498 13.36 3.82 1.47
CA VAL A 498 14.28 4.97 1.66
C VAL A 498 15.66 4.66 1.08
N LEU A 499 16.26 5.66 0.43
CA LEU A 499 17.70 5.64 0.12
C LEU A 499 18.47 6.08 1.37
N SER A 500 18.96 5.13 2.16
CA SER A 500 19.63 5.35 3.45
C SER A 500 20.98 4.63 3.54
N GLY A 501 21.59 4.67 4.73
CA GLY A 501 22.77 3.87 5.03
C GLY A 501 24.01 4.23 4.22
N ALA A 502 24.86 3.23 4.00
CA ALA A 502 26.11 3.40 3.27
C ALA A 502 25.89 3.78 1.79
N VAL A 503 24.85 3.25 1.14
CA VAL A 503 24.50 3.61 -0.25
C VAL A 503 24.16 5.09 -0.35
N ARG A 504 23.37 5.64 0.58
CA ARG A 504 23.07 7.09 0.62
C ARG A 504 24.33 7.92 0.86
N ALA A 505 25.23 7.47 1.73
CA ALA A 505 26.48 8.20 2.00
C ALA A 505 27.35 8.33 0.73
N VAL A 506 27.47 7.25 -0.04
CA VAL A 506 28.18 7.25 -1.32
C VAL A 506 27.48 8.16 -2.33
N PHE A 507 26.14 8.13 -2.38
CA PHE A 507 25.37 9.02 -3.24
C PHE A 507 25.65 10.49 -2.91
N GLU A 508 25.64 10.86 -1.62
CA GLU A 508 25.93 12.23 -1.18
C GLU A 508 27.37 12.66 -1.52
N GLU A 509 28.34 11.74 -1.49
CA GLU A 509 29.72 12.02 -1.87
C GLU A 509 29.87 12.36 -3.35
N VAL A 510 29.16 11.64 -4.23
CA VAL A 510 29.21 11.89 -5.67
C VAL A 510 28.11 12.82 -6.17
N ARG A 511 27.18 13.28 -5.32
CA ARG A 511 25.94 13.97 -5.70
C ARG A 511 26.13 14.99 -6.83
N ASP A 512 27.11 15.87 -6.67
CA ASP A 512 27.38 16.99 -7.57
C ASP A 512 28.55 16.70 -8.55
N ASP A 513 28.94 15.43 -8.71
CA ASP A 513 29.98 15.01 -9.66
C ASP A 513 29.38 14.61 -11.02
N PRO A 514 29.50 15.42 -12.08
CA PRO A 514 28.91 15.11 -13.37
C PRO A 514 29.57 13.92 -14.09
N SER A 515 30.79 13.52 -13.69
CA SER A 515 31.52 12.41 -14.31
C SER A 515 30.92 11.04 -14.00
N VAL A 516 30.13 10.94 -12.93
CA VAL A 516 29.42 9.72 -12.51
C VAL A 516 27.95 9.84 -12.90
N LYS A 517 27.42 8.83 -13.57
CA LYS A 517 25.97 8.65 -13.77
C LYS A 517 25.39 7.91 -12.58
N LYS A 518 24.54 8.59 -11.80
CA LYS A 518 23.85 7.97 -10.66
C LYS A 518 22.50 7.47 -11.11
N VAL A 519 22.32 6.16 -11.12
CA VAL A 519 21.03 5.52 -11.39
C VAL A 519 20.42 5.12 -10.06
N VAL A 520 19.38 5.83 -9.64
CA VAL A 520 18.67 5.52 -8.40
C VAL A 520 17.47 4.66 -8.75
N LEU A 521 17.48 3.40 -8.31
CA LEU A 521 16.38 2.47 -8.54
C LEU A 521 15.35 2.63 -7.43
N LEU A 522 14.16 3.11 -7.80
CA LEU A 522 13.05 3.37 -6.89
C LEU A 522 12.17 2.12 -6.73
N GLY A 523 11.62 1.94 -5.52
CA GLY A 523 10.51 1.03 -5.23
C GLY A 523 9.15 1.70 -5.49
N GLY A 524 8.20 1.53 -4.54
CA GLY A 524 6.84 2.09 -4.62
C GLY A 524 6.72 3.60 -4.36
N HIS A 525 7.74 4.25 -3.79
CA HIS A 525 7.72 5.67 -3.43
C HIS A 525 8.62 6.51 -4.35
N ARG A 526 8.21 7.77 -4.61
CA ARG A 526 9.07 8.74 -5.30
C ARG A 526 10.05 9.35 -4.29
N VAL A 527 11.35 9.33 -4.61
CA VAL A 527 12.38 10.04 -3.83
C VAL A 527 12.86 11.23 -4.66
N LYS A 528 12.84 12.44 -4.09
CA LYS A 528 13.30 13.65 -4.77
C LYS A 528 14.75 13.93 -4.41
N LEU A 529 15.67 13.47 -5.25
CA LEU A 529 17.10 13.66 -5.07
C LEU A 529 17.60 14.80 -5.97
N GLY A 530 18.44 15.68 -5.40
CA GLY A 530 19.20 16.66 -6.17
C GLY A 530 20.53 16.08 -6.68
N GLY A 531 21.27 16.89 -7.44
CA GLY A 531 22.62 16.56 -7.92
C GLY A 531 22.73 16.49 -9.43
N ASP A 532 23.96 16.31 -9.90
CA ASP A 532 24.31 16.26 -11.32
C ASP A 532 24.26 14.82 -11.85
N ASN A 533 23.76 14.68 -13.09
CA ASN A 533 23.69 13.39 -13.82
C ASN A 533 22.97 12.26 -13.04
N VAL A 534 21.92 12.61 -12.31
CA VAL A 534 21.06 11.69 -11.56
C VAL A 534 19.88 11.24 -12.42
N ALA A 535 19.63 9.94 -12.47
CA ALA A 535 18.44 9.33 -13.06
C ALA A 535 17.73 8.50 -11.98
N ALA A 536 16.61 9.01 -11.46
CA ALA A 536 15.76 8.26 -10.54
C ALA A 536 14.64 7.58 -11.34
N VAL A 537 14.64 6.24 -11.34
CA VAL A 537 13.72 5.43 -12.16
C VAL A 537 13.17 4.26 -11.33
N PRO A 538 11.88 3.90 -11.48
CA PRO A 538 11.36 2.69 -10.84
C PRO A 538 12.12 1.46 -11.33
N SER A 539 12.51 0.58 -10.42
CA SER A 539 13.31 -0.61 -10.74
C SER A 539 12.62 -1.40 -11.85
N GLU A 540 11.35 -1.76 -11.70
CA GLU A 540 10.60 -2.59 -12.68
C GLU A 540 10.24 -1.91 -14.00
N SER A 541 10.60 -0.64 -14.19
CA SER A 541 10.30 0.05 -15.45
C SER A 541 11.28 -0.35 -16.55
N THR A 542 10.87 -0.23 -17.82
CA THR A 542 11.80 -0.36 -18.96
C THR A 542 13.03 0.54 -18.80
N ALA A 543 12.88 1.74 -18.26
CA ALA A 543 14.00 2.63 -18.00
C ALA A 543 14.94 2.04 -16.93
N GLY A 544 14.39 1.52 -15.82
CA GLY A 544 15.14 0.82 -14.77
C GLY A 544 15.89 -0.39 -15.32
N GLN A 545 15.21 -1.22 -16.12
CA GLN A 545 15.81 -2.35 -16.84
C GLN A 545 16.97 -1.92 -17.76
N MET A 546 16.76 -0.89 -18.58
CA MET A 546 17.78 -0.40 -19.52
C MET A 546 18.97 0.28 -18.83
N TYR A 547 18.75 1.00 -17.74
CA TYR A 547 19.84 1.52 -16.92
C TYR A 547 20.58 0.38 -16.22
N GLY A 548 19.86 -0.62 -15.70
CA GLY A 548 20.41 -1.83 -15.10
C GLY A 548 21.36 -2.57 -16.05
N LEU A 549 20.90 -2.87 -17.27
CA LEU A 549 21.70 -3.53 -18.32
C LEU A 549 23.00 -2.79 -18.69
N ARG A 550 23.07 -1.49 -18.43
CA ARG A 550 24.18 -0.62 -18.84
C ARG A 550 25.10 -0.22 -17.69
N ALA A 551 24.69 -0.40 -16.45
CA ALA A 551 25.47 0.03 -15.30
C ALA A 551 26.54 -1.02 -14.92
N ALA A 552 27.80 -0.62 -14.80
CA ALA A 552 28.85 -1.56 -14.40
C ALA A 552 28.88 -1.81 -12.89
N THR A 553 28.54 -0.82 -12.07
CA THR A 553 28.64 -0.89 -10.60
C THR A 553 27.26 -0.92 -9.97
N VAL A 554 27.03 -1.86 -9.05
CA VAL A 554 25.78 -2.01 -8.31
C VAL A 554 26.10 -2.04 -6.82
N PHE A 555 25.64 -1.04 -6.08
CA PHE A 555 25.75 -1.03 -4.62
C PHE A 555 24.65 -1.87 -4.00
N CYS A 556 24.98 -2.67 -3.00
CA CYS A 556 24.02 -3.52 -2.29
C CYS A 556 23.97 -3.14 -0.80
N THR A 557 22.75 -3.05 -0.27
CA THR A 557 22.46 -2.85 1.15
C THR A 557 22.08 -4.18 1.80
N ILE A 558 21.33 -5.01 1.08
CA ILE A 558 20.85 -6.32 1.54
C ILE A 558 21.55 -7.43 0.75
N GLY A 559 21.56 -7.31 -0.57
CA GLY A 559 22.09 -8.31 -1.47
C GLY A 559 21.75 -8.03 -2.94
N PRO A 560 22.55 -8.55 -3.89
CA PRO A 560 22.39 -8.33 -5.33
C PRO A 560 20.98 -8.44 -5.91
N ARG A 561 20.22 -9.51 -5.60
CA ARG A 561 18.85 -9.71 -6.11
C ARG A 561 17.78 -9.13 -5.20
N ALA A 562 18.07 -8.99 -3.92
CA ALA A 562 17.18 -8.31 -2.97
C ALA A 562 17.08 -6.82 -3.30
N ASP A 563 18.19 -6.16 -3.63
CA ASP A 563 18.24 -4.72 -3.91
C ASP A 563 17.90 -4.37 -5.37
N VAL A 564 18.16 -5.28 -6.33
CA VAL A 564 17.86 -5.06 -7.76
C VAL A 564 16.99 -6.18 -8.31
N ASN A 565 15.81 -5.82 -8.82
CA ASN A 565 14.80 -6.79 -9.26
C ASN A 565 15.02 -7.37 -10.66
N HIS A 566 16.24 -7.26 -11.19
CA HIS A 566 16.57 -7.74 -12.53
C HIS A 566 17.59 -8.87 -12.47
N PRO A 567 17.54 -9.84 -13.40
CA PRO A 567 18.49 -10.95 -13.40
C PRO A 567 19.87 -10.57 -13.96
N LEU A 568 20.48 -9.51 -13.42
CA LEU A 568 21.82 -9.05 -13.74
C LEU A 568 22.87 -10.13 -13.40
N GLY A 569 23.81 -10.35 -14.31
CA GLY A 569 24.85 -11.35 -14.15
C GLY A 569 26.13 -10.79 -13.51
N ARG A 570 26.66 -11.48 -12.49
CA ARG A 570 27.99 -11.18 -11.87
C ARG A 570 29.14 -11.08 -12.89
N ARG A 571 29.03 -11.75 -14.03
CA ARG A 571 30.02 -11.68 -15.10
C ARG A 571 30.15 -10.28 -15.70
N HIS A 572 29.07 -9.52 -15.71
CA HIS A 572 28.97 -8.24 -16.41
C HIS A 572 28.82 -7.04 -15.47
N HIS A 573 28.41 -7.30 -14.22
CA HIS A 573 28.19 -6.28 -13.20
C HIS A 573 29.08 -6.53 -11.97
N ARG A 574 29.53 -5.45 -11.34
CA ARG A 574 30.23 -5.46 -10.05
C ARG A 574 29.23 -5.16 -8.95
N PHE A 575 28.79 -6.21 -8.27
CA PHE A 575 28.02 -6.10 -7.03
C PHE A 575 28.97 -5.83 -5.87
N LEU A 576 28.76 -4.70 -5.19
CA LEU A 576 29.54 -4.26 -4.05
C LEU A 576 28.65 -4.23 -2.80
N ASP A 577 28.94 -5.09 -1.82
CA ASP A 577 28.25 -5.07 -0.54
C ASP A 577 28.72 -3.89 0.31
N LEU A 578 27.77 -3.03 0.68
CA LEU A 578 27.97 -1.92 1.61
C LEU A 578 27.18 -2.11 2.92
N GLY A 579 26.32 -3.13 2.99
CA GLY A 579 25.38 -3.35 4.09
C GLY A 579 26.03 -3.96 5.34
N HIS A 580 27.13 -4.71 5.17
CA HIS A 580 27.72 -5.54 6.23
C HIS A 580 29.10 -5.05 6.70
N ALA A 581 29.33 -3.74 6.69
CA ALA A 581 30.67 -3.19 6.91
C ALA A 581 31.33 -3.58 8.24
N THR A 582 30.56 -3.84 9.30
CA THR A 582 31.09 -4.27 10.60
C THR A 582 31.28 -5.79 10.71
N GLY A 583 30.77 -6.57 9.76
CA GLY A 583 30.64 -8.02 9.84
C GLY A 583 29.44 -8.51 10.65
N LEU A 584 28.69 -7.60 11.27
CA LEU A 584 27.45 -7.94 11.98
C LEU A 584 26.29 -8.07 10.98
N GLN A 585 25.40 -9.02 11.25
CA GLN A 585 24.18 -9.18 10.46
C GLN A 585 23.20 -8.05 10.82
N PRO A 586 22.77 -7.21 9.85
CA PRO A 586 21.63 -6.36 10.05
C PRO A 586 20.37 -7.23 10.15
N ALA A 587 19.38 -6.78 10.89
CA ALA A 587 18.17 -7.57 11.07
C ALA A 587 17.42 -7.76 9.73
N VAL A 588 17.15 -9.03 9.42
CA VAL A 588 16.49 -9.45 8.18
C VAL A 588 14.99 -9.18 8.27
N VAL A 589 14.46 -8.37 7.34
CA VAL A 589 13.03 -8.23 7.14
C VAL A 589 12.60 -9.24 6.08
N ALA A 590 11.64 -10.10 6.43
CA ALA A 590 10.84 -10.75 5.42
C ALA A 590 10.00 -9.66 4.73
N LEU A 591 10.28 -9.41 3.45
CA LEU A 591 9.58 -8.40 2.65
C LEU A 591 8.07 -8.69 2.63
N ALA A 592 7.28 -7.80 3.24
CA ALA A 592 5.93 -7.51 2.80
C ALA A 592 6.00 -6.28 1.87
N GLY A 593 6.72 -6.43 0.76
CA GLY A 593 6.78 -5.42 -0.29
C GLY A 593 5.72 -5.73 -1.33
N SER A 594 4.71 -4.85 -1.46
CA SER A 594 3.71 -4.92 -2.51
C SER A 594 4.37 -4.67 -3.87
N SER A 595 4.69 -5.74 -4.59
CA SER A 595 4.64 -5.67 -6.05
C SER A 595 3.17 -5.78 -6.47
N LEU A 596 2.87 -5.44 -7.73
CA LEU A 596 1.55 -5.72 -8.34
C LEU A 596 1.19 -7.23 -8.35
N ALA A 597 2.08 -8.11 -7.87
CA ALA A 597 1.89 -9.55 -7.72
C ALA A 597 2.55 -10.09 -6.43
N GLY A 598 1.87 -9.96 -5.28
CA GLY A 598 2.10 -10.81 -4.09
C GLY A 598 3.44 -10.65 -3.34
N GLU A 599 3.50 -11.35 -2.20
CA GLU A 599 4.70 -11.48 -1.35
C GLU A 599 5.82 -12.19 -2.13
N ARG A 600 6.98 -11.53 -2.26
CA ARG A 600 8.15 -12.10 -2.96
C ARG A 600 9.01 -12.93 -1.99
N PRO A 601 9.22 -14.24 -2.23
CA PRO A 601 10.23 -14.98 -1.51
C PRO A 601 11.63 -14.44 -1.84
N LEU A 602 12.41 -14.14 -0.80
CA LEU A 602 13.82 -13.77 -0.95
C LEU A 602 14.60 -14.97 -1.51
N PRO A 603 15.57 -14.74 -2.42
CA PRO A 603 16.47 -15.79 -2.85
C PRO A 603 17.31 -16.31 -1.68
N PRO A 604 17.77 -17.56 -1.74
CA PRO A 604 18.69 -18.13 -0.75
C PRO A 604 19.95 -17.26 -0.54
N ALA A 605 20.39 -17.10 0.72
CA ALA A 605 21.51 -16.21 1.07
C ALA A 605 22.85 -16.64 0.45
N ASP A 606 23.04 -17.93 0.22
CA ASP A 606 24.18 -18.49 -0.52
C ASP A 606 24.20 -18.00 -1.96
N TYR A 607 23.04 -17.99 -2.64
CA TYR A 607 22.93 -17.46 -4.00
C TYR A 607 23.32 -15.98 -4.09
N GLU A 608 22.86 -15.17 -3.14
CA GLU A 608 23.23 -13.75 -3.04
C GLU A 608 24.74 -13.59 -2.81
N ALA A 609 25.32 -14.38 -1.91
CA ALA A 609 26.74 -14.35 -1.59
C ALA A 609 27.63 -14.69 -2.80
N HIS A 610 27.18 -15.59 -3.68
CA HIS A 610 27.87 -15.94 -4.93
C HIS A 610 27.89 -14.80 -5.96
N LEU A 611 26.98 -13.83 -5.88
CA LEU A 611 26.92 -12.71 -6.83
C LEU A 611 27.81 -11.53 -6.41
N THR A 612 28.05 -11.37 -5.11
CA THR A 612 28.91 -10.32 -4.54
C THR A 612 30.36 -10.49 -4.99
N ARG A 613 30.96 -9.43 -5.54
CA ARG A 613 32.35 -9.43 -6.03
C ARG A 613 33.31 -8.72 -5.09
N ALA A 614 32.82 -7.71 -4.40
CA ALA A 614 33.59 -6.96 -3.43
C ALA A 614 32.70 -6.58 -2.24
N LEU A 615 33.31 -6.34 -1.09
CA LEU A 615 32.64 -5.87 0.11
C LEU A 615 33.48 -4.79 0.78
N VAL A 616 32.80 -3.81 1.37
CA VAL A 616 33.44 -2.77 2.18
C VAL A 616 33.47 -3.20 3.63
N ALA A 617 34.63 -3.04 4.27
CA ALA A 617 34.86 -3.40 5.66
C ALA A 617 35.29 -2.18 6.49
N ALA A 618 34.76 -2.10 7.70
CA ALA A 618 35.01 -1.04 8.66
C ALA A 618 36.23 -1.29 9.57
N HIS A 619 36.78 -2.51 9.54
CA HIS A 619 38.01 -2.94 10.20
C HIS A 619 38.60 -4.18 9.49
N ASP A 620 39.85 -4.53 9.78
CA ASP A 620 40.56 -5.63 9.09
C ASP A 620 39.98 -7.03 9.36
N GLY A 621 39.15 -7.17 10.40
CA GLY A 621 38.44 -8.42 10.74
C GLY A 621 36.98 -8.43 10.31
N ALA A 622 36.48 -7.39 9.64
CA ALA A 622 35.10 -7.30 9.17
C ALA A 622 34.97 -8.13 7.88
N GLY A 623 34.78 -9.43 8.05
CA GLY A 623 34.53 -10.35 6.95
C GLY A 623 33.30 -11.20 7.25
N THR A 624 32.32 -11.14 6.37
CA THR A 624 31.27 -12.16 6.25
C THR A 624 31.73 -13.24 5.27
N ASP A 625 31.16 -14.44 5.39
CA ASP A 625 31.53 -15.58 4.54
C ASP A 625 30.94 -15.40 3.12
N TYR A 626 31.72 -14.78 2.23
CA TYR A 626 31.44 -14.69 0.80
C TYR A 626 32.37 -15.65 0.05
N PRO A 627 31.85 -16.71 -0.58
CA PRO A 627 32.67 -17.78 -1.15
C PRO A 627 33.48 -17.35 -2.39
N ASP A 628 33.16 -16.19 -2.96
CA ASP A 628 33.39 -15.88 -4.38
C ASP A 628 33.88 -14.45 -4.63
N LEU A 629 34.46 -13.79 -3.62
CA LEU A 629 35.04 -12.46 -3.79
C LEU A 629 36.16 -12.45 -4.82
N ASP A 630 36.33 -11.32 -5.50
CA ASP A 630 37.49 -11.10 -6.37
C ASP A 630 38.79 -11.12 -5.52
N PRO A 631 39.98 -11.41 -6.09
CA PRO A 631 41.24 -11.51 -5.36
C PRO A 631 41.60 -10.30 -4.46
N ASP A 632 41.11 -9.10 -4.81
CA ASP A 632 41.24 -7.86 -4.02
C ASP A 632 39.85 -7.29 -3.63
N GLY A 633 38.86 -8.17 -3.45
CA GLY A 633 37.44 -7.83 -3.23
C GLY A 633 37.12 -7.37 -1.81
N LEU A 634 38.02 -7.55 -0.83
CA LEU A 634 37.84 -7.04 0.53
C LEU A 634 38.42 -5.63 0.65
N TRP A 635 37.58 -4.63 0.84
CA TRP A 635 37.97 -3.22 0.90
C TRP A 635 37.86 -2.68 2.31
N ALA A 636 38.94 -2.78 3.09
CA ALA A 636 39.07 -2.18 4.42
C ALA A 636 39.25 -0.65 4.31
N ILE A 637 38.13 0.08 4.26
CA ILE A 637 38.11 1.54 4.02
C ILE A 637 37.22 2.31 4.99
N GLY A 638 36.60 1.66 5.97
CA GLY A 638 35.61 2.26 6.86
C GLY A 638 34.18 2.06 6.36
N SER A 639 33.20 2.32 7.22
CA SER A 639 31.76 2.26 6.86
C SER A 639 31.29 3.61 6.31
N PRO A 640 30.87 3.72 5.03
CA PRO A 640 30.31 4.95 4.49
C PRO A 640 29.09 5.46 5.27
N ARG A 641 28.30 4.56 5.88
CA ARG A 641 27.13 4.95 6.69
C ARG A 641 27.51 5.93 7.80
N VAL A 642 28.65 5.70 8.45
CA VAL A 642 29.16 6.54 9.55
C VAL A 642 29.46 7.95 9.07
N ASP A 643 29.83 8.13 7.80
CA ASP A 643 30.08 9.45 7.24
C ASP A 643 28.83 10.34 7.31
N LEU A 644 27.61 9.80 7.12
CA LEU A 644 26.37 10.58 7.27
C LEU A 644 26.15 11.06 8.72
N LEU A 645 26.58 10.28 9.70
CA LEU A 645 26.44 10.61 11.11
C LEU A 645 27.44 11.70 11.52
N LEU A 646 28.69 11.57 11.07
CA LEU A 646 29.80 12.44 11.48
C LEU A 646 29.96 13.71 10.64
N ARG A 647 29.44 13.73 9.41
CA ARG A 647 29.56 14.87 8.50
C ARG A 647 28.93 16.12 9.09
N ASP A 648 29.59 17.26 8.91
CA ASP A 648 29.05 18.57 9.29
C ASP A 648 27.72 18.85 8.58
N GLU A 649 26.77 19.49 9.27
CA GLU A 649 25.42 19.70 8.71
C GLU A 649 25.43 20.52 7.43
N GLU A 650 26.37 21.46 7.29
CA GLU A 650 26.55 22.28 6.09
C GLU A 650 26.93 21.43 4.87
N GLY A 651 27.57 20.28 5.08
CA GLY A 651 27.92 19.31 4.04
C GLY A 651 26.79 18.36 3.64
N LEU A 652 25.65 18.38 4.34
CA LEU A 652 24.48 17.59 4.00
C LEU A 652 23.67 18.25 2.87
N SER A 653 23.03 17.44 2.02
CA SER A 653 22.09 17.94 1.01
C SER A 653 20.98 18.77 1.64
N GLY A 654 20.40 19.68 0.84
CA GLY A 654 19.27 20.51 1.29
C GLY A 654 18.07 19.69 1.77
N GLU A 655 17.87 18.50 1.20
CA GLU A 655 16.88 17.50 1.62
C GLU A 655 17.11 17.05 3.07
N LEU A 656 18.30 16.50 3.35
CA LEU A 656 18.67 16.01 4.68
C LEU A 656 18.67 17.14 5.73
N ARG A 657 19.09 18.36 5.36
CA ARG A 657 19.00 19.52 6.26
C ARG A 657 17.56 19.95 6.56
N SER A 658 16.67 19.86 5.58
CA SER A 658 15.25 20.17 5.77
C SER A 658 14.60 19.15 6.71
N GLU A 659 14.94 17.87 6.56
CA GLU A 659 14.51 16.80 7.46
C GLU A 659 14.98 17.03 8.91
N LEU A 660 16.27 17.34 9.11
CA LEU A 660 16.80 17.69 10.44
C LEU A 660 16.09 18.89 11.07
N THR A 661 15.73 19.88 10.25
CA THR A 661 15.01 21.08 10.72
C THR A 661 13.60 20.71 11.20
N ALA A 662 12.89 19.88 10.45
CA ALA A 662 11.57 19.39 10.82
C ALA A 662 11.61 18.54 12.11
N LEU A 663 12.58 17.63 12.23
CA LEU A 663 12.79 16.82 13.43
C LEU A 663 13.13 17.67 14.66
N ARG A 664 13.96 18.72 14.53
CA ARG A 664 14.19 19.67 15.63
C ARG A 664 12.91 20.41 16.05
N GLY A 665 12.06 20.73 15.07
CA GLY A 665 10.73 21.29 15.31
C GLY A 665 9.83 20.36 16.15
N LEU A 666 9.89 19.05 15.90
CA LEU A 666 9.22 18.03 16.72
C LEU A 666 9.75 18.03 18.17
N LEU A 667 11.07 18.03 18.32
CA LEU A 667 11.70 17.95 19.64
C LEU A 667 11.44 19.19 20.50
N LYS A 668 11.38 20.39 19.89
CA LYS A 668 11.21 21.67 20.62
C LYS A 668 12.23 21.85 21.75
N GLY A 669 13.44 21.35 21.57
CA GLY A 669 14.53 21.39 22.57
C GLY A 669 14.50 20.27 23.63
N ARG A 670 13.54 19.34 23.56
CA ARG A 670 13.50 18.13 24.39
C ARG A 670 14.50 17.09 23.90
N ARG A 671 14.93 16.21 24.81
CA ARG A 671 15.82 15.09 24.50
C ARG A 671 15.09 13.99 23.73
N LEU A 672 15.77 13.31 22.82
CA LEU A 672 15.22 12.22 22.02
C LEU A 672 15.72 10.86 22.51
N VAL A 673 14.79 10.00 22.93
CA VAL A 673 15.03 8.55 23.07
C VAL A 673 14.47 7.86 21.84
N LEU A 674 15.34 7.25 21.04
CA LEU A 674 14.96 6.55 19.83
C LEU A 674 14.88 5.05 20.08
N LEU A 675 13.76 4.44 19.71
CA LEU A 675 13.50 3.01 19.84
C LEU A 675 13.54 2.34 18.46
N SER A 676 14.44 1.36 18.28
CA SER A 676 14.53 0.49 17.11
C SER A 676 14.28 -0.97 17.53
N PRO A 677 13.01 -1.41 17.65
CA PRO A 677 12.69 -2.78 18.04
C PRO A 677 13.12 -3.79 16.97
N ALA A 678 13.59 -4.97 17.40
CA ALA A 678 13.76 -6.13 16.53
C ALA A 678 12.44 -6.89 16.32
N ARG A 679 12.44 -7.89 15.43
CA ARG A 679 11.25 -8.68 15.07
C ARG A 679 10.75 -9.50 16.28
N GLY A 680 9.57 -9.18 16.84
CA GLY A 680 8.87 -10.06 17.78
C GLY A 680 8.52 -9.52 19.17
N GLY A 681 8.53 -8.20 19.41
CA GLY A 681 7.93 -7.63 20.63
C GLY A 681 8.82 -7.69 21.88
N GLU A 682 10.14 -7.60 21.72
CA GLU A 682 11.10 -7.54 22.85
C GLU A 682 10.97 -6.26 23.70
N LEU A 683 10.43 -5.19 23.11
CA LEU A 683 10.19 -3.92 23.80
C LEU A 683 8.73 -3.82 24.27
N ASP A 684 8.53 -3.69 25.58
CA ASP A 684 7.26 -3.28 26.15
C ASP A 684 7.03 -1.78 25.90
N LEU A 685 6.46 -1.48 24.73
CA LEU A 685 6.15 -0.09 24.34
C LEU A 685 5.13 0.56 25.28
N ALA A 686 4.29 -0.20 25.99
CA ALA A 686 3.32 0.34 26.93
C ALA A 686 3.99 0.81 28.23
N ALA A 687 4.98 0.06 28.73
CA ALA A 687 5.81 0.49 29.85
C ALA A 687 6.61 1.76 29.50
N LEU A 688 7.21 1.81 28.31
CA LEU A 688 7.91 2.99 27.80
C LEU A 688 6.96 4.19 27.61
N ALA A 689 5.72 3.96 27.19
CA ALA A 689 4.70 5.01 27.08
C ALA A 689 4.33 5.61 28.43
N THR A 690 4.17 4.75 29.44
CA THR A 690 3.91 5.19 30.81
C THR A 690 5.07 6.05 31.32
N TRP A 691 6.30 5.60 31.11
CA TRP A 691 7.49 6.35 31.49
C TRP A 691 7.62 7.68 30.74
N ALA A 692 7.43 7.68 29.42
CA ALA A 692 7.46 8.87 28.58
C ALA A 692 6.41 9.91 29.00
N GLY A 693 5.20 9.45 29.35
CA GLY A 693 4.12 10.32 29.83
C GLY A 693 4.48 11.09 31.10
N THR A 694 5.31 10.53 31.98
CA THR A 694 5.81 11.24 33.18
C THR A 694 6.88 12.30 32.89
N ARG A 695 7.40 12.37 31.66
CA ARG A 695 8.54 13.23 31.24
C ARG A 695 8.27 13.97 29.93
N ALA A 696 7.00 14.17 29.56
CA ALA A 696 6.61 14.73 28.26
C ALA A 696 7.19 16.12 27.95
N ASP A 697 7.51 16.90 28.99
CA ASP A 697 8.13 18.23 28.88
C ASP A 697 9.65 18.18 28.66
N GLU A 698 10.29 17.03 28.91
CA GLU A 698 11.75 16.87 28.85
C GLU A 698 12.23 15.93 27.75
N VAL A 699 11.42 14.93 27.41
CA VAL A 699 11.80 13.81 26.54
C VAL A 699 10.72 13.56 25.49
N VAL A 700 11.16 13.32 24.27
CA VAL A 700 10.37 12.70 23.20
C VAL A 700 10.87 11.27 23.03
N VAL A 701 9.96 10.32 23.09
CA VAL A 701 10.25 8.91 22.79
C VAL A 701 9.67 8.59 21.41
N ALA A 702 10.54 8.22 20.47
CA ALA A 702 10.15 7.96 19.10
C ALA A 702 10.49 6.53 18.70
N VAL A 703 9.65 5.92 17.87
CA VAL A 703 9.81 4.56 17.35
C VAL A 703 10.14 4.64 15.87
N LEU A 704 11.32 4.14 15.49
CA LEU A 704 11.76 4.01 14.11
C LEU A 704 12.39 2.63 13.93
N PRO A 705 11.60 1.59 13.57
CA PRO A 705 12.14 0.28 13.29
C PRO A 705 13.01 0.35 12.03
N THR A 706 14.30 0.09 12.17
CA THR A 706 15.23 -0.11 11.03
C THR A 706 15.14 -1.53 10.47
N SER A 707 14.36 -2.40 11.13
CA SER A 707 14.12 -3.79 10.77
C SER A 707 12.83 -4.34 11.41
N GLY A 708 12.38 -5.51 10.98
CA GLY A 708 11.20 -6.19 11.53
C GLY A 708 9.84 -5.67 11.03
N ALA A 709 8.78 -6.04 11.74
CA ALA A 709 7.41 -5.57 11.49
C ALA A 709 7.17 -4.25 12.23
N THR A 710 6.39 -3.33 11.65
CA THR A 710 5.99 -2.07 12.29
C THR A 710 5.10 -2.37 13.50
N PRO A 711 5.56 -2.11 14.74
CA PRO A 711 4.75 -2.35 15.92
C PRO A 711 3.63 -1.30 16.01
N ARG A 712 2.54 -1.62 16.70
CA ARG A 712 1.58 -0.60 17.08
C ARG A 712 2.21 0.32 18.13
N VAL A 713 2.32 1.60 17.82
CA VAL A 713 2.93 2.60 18.71
C VAL A 713 1.87 3.24 19.62
N PRO A 714 1.94 3.06 20.95
CA PRO A 714 1.00 3.69 21.89
C PRO A 714 1.37 5.15 22.19
N SER A 715 0.37 6.01 22.35
CA SER A 715 0.58 7.38 22.86
C SER A 715 1.19 7.37 24.27
N PRO A 716 2.15 8.26 24.61
CA PRO A 716 2.59 9.44 23.85
C PRO A 716 3.84 9.21 22.98
N LEU A 717 4.18 7.96 22.62
CA LEU A 717 5.30 7.70 21.71
C LEU A 717 4.98 8.23 20.32
N VAL A 718 6.02 8.66 19.61
CA VAL A 718 5.92 9.12 18.23
C VAL A 718 6.24 7.96 17.29
N ASP A 719 5.32 7.63 16.39
CA ASP A 719 5.59 6.70 15.29
C ASP A 719 6.25 7.46 14.13
N LEU A 720 7.54 7.21 13.89
CA LEU A 720 8.29 7.84 12.80
C LEU A 720 8.15 7.10 11.46
N MET A 721 7.36 6.02 11.41
CA MET A 721 7.01 5.32 10.17
C MET A 721 5.63 5.70 9.63
N ASP A 722 4.81 6.40 10.41
CA ASP A 722 3.52 6.90 9.95
C ASP A 722 3.71 8.09 9.00
N VAL A 723 3.76 7.78 7.70
CA VAL A 723 3.92 8.78 6.63
C VAL A 723 2.79 9.82 6.65
N SER A 724 1.57 9.43 7.03
CA SER A 724 0.45 10.38 7.11
C SER A 724 0.66 11.37 8.24
N TRP A 725 1.14 10.89 9.38
CA TRP A 725 1.48 11.74 10.52
C TRP A 725 2.69 12.64 10.24
N LEU A 726 3.74 12.12 9.59
CA LEU A 726 4.91 12.90 9.17
C LEU A 726 4.53 14.02 8.20
N GLU A 727 3.64 13.74 7.26
CA GLU A 727 3.14 14.75 6.32
C GLU A 727 2.32 15.82 7.06
N GLY A 728 1.28 15.43 7.79
CA GLY A 728 0.38 16.37 8.48
C GLY A 728 1.05 17.16 9.61
N THR A 729 2.03 16.57 10.30
CA THR A 729 2.67 17.19 11.47
C THR A 729 3.99 17.90 11.14
N LEU A 730 4.81 17.30 10.26
CA LEU A 730 6.16 17.78 9.96
C LEU A 730 6.32 18.30 8.53
N GLY A 731 5.30 18.16 7.67
CA GLY A 731 5.38 18.54 6.25
C GLY A 731 6.29 17.64 5.42
N LEU A 732 6.59 16.43 5.92
CA LEU A 732 7.50 15.49 5.26
C LEU A 732 6.70 14.44 4.48
N ARG A 733 6.79 14.48 3.14
CA ARG A 733 6.05 13.60 2.22
C ARG A 733 6.77 12.28 1.88
N ALA A 734 7.88 12.00 2.56
CA ALA A 734 8.69 10.80 2.35
C ALA A 734 9.11 10.24 3.72
N PRO A 735 9.34 8.92 3.84
CA PRO A 735 9.86 8.35 5.07
C PRO A 735 11.25 8.89 5.38
N LEU A 736 11.56 8.99 6.68
CA LEU A 736 12.79 9.60 7.18
C LEU A 736 14.03 8.78 6.85
N VAL A 737 15.17 9.47 6.67
CA VAL A 737 16.48 8.83 6.61
C VAL A 737 16.94 8.52 8.04
N PRO A 738 17.10 7.24 8.44
CA PRO A 738 17.38 6.87 9.83
C PRO A 738 18.58 7.60 10.44
N GLU A 739 19.62 7.83 9.65
CA GLU A 739 20.82 8.54 10.08
C GLU A 739 20.54 9.98 10.54
N MET A 740 19.54 10.66 9.97
CA MET A 740 19.16 12.01 10.41
C MET A 740 18.49 11.99 11.78
N VAL A 741 17.69 10.96 12.06
CA VAL A 741 17.09 10.73 13.37
C VAL A 741 18.18 10.36 14.39
N TRP A 742 19.12 9.49 14.01
CA TRP A 742 20.26 9.10 14.85
C TRP A 742 21.13 10.31 15.22
N ARG A 743 21.36 11.25 14.31
CA ARG A 743 22.08 12.51 14.59
C ARG A 743 21.41 13.37 15.67
N LEU A 744 20.12 13.19 15.92
CA LEU A 744 19.37 13.92 16.95
C LEU A 744 19.07 13.08 18.20
N ALA A 745 19.26 11.75 18.16
CA ALA A 745 18.99 10.87 19.29
C ALA A 745 19.99 11.08 20.42
N ASP A 746 19.51 11.38 21.63
CA ASP A 746 20.33 11.45 22.84
C ASP A 746 20.63 10.05 23.38
N VAL A 747 19.67 9.12 23.24
CA VAL A 747 19.84 7.70 23.57
C VAL A 747 19.19 6.85 22.49
N LEU A 748 19.94 5.87 21.96
CA LEU A 748 19.40 4.81 21.10
C LEU A 748 19.07 3.57 21.93
N VAL A 749 17.89 3.00 21.74
CA VAL A 749 17.54 1.65 22.21
C VAL A 749 17.34 0.77 20.99
N SER A 750 18.14 -0.29 20.84
CA SER A 750 17.99 -1.23 19.71
C SER A 750 18.15 -2.69 20.11
N GLY A 751 17.37 -3.56 19.46
CA GLY A 751 17.50 -5.01 19.56
C GLY A 751 18.49 -5.62 18.56
N THR A 752 19.18 -4.79 17.76
CA THR A 752 20.08 -5.27 16.70
C THR A 752 21.52 -4.85 17.01
N PRO A 753 22.47 -5.81 17.14
CA PRO A 753 23.88 -5.48 17.33
C PRO A 753 24.45 -4.53 16.25
N ALA A 754 24.04 -4.70 14.99
CA ALA A 754 24.47 -3.82 13.90
C ALA A 754 24.08 -2.34 14.12
N ASP A 755 22.85 -2.06 14.54
CA ASP A 755 22.41 -0.68 14.84
C ASP A 755 23.22 -0.07 15.99
N LEU A 756 23.44 -0.85 17.06
CA LEU A 756 24.20 -0.41 18.23
C LEU A 756 25.65 -0.09 17.82
N ALA A 757 26.26 -0.92 16.98
CA ALA A 757 27.60 -0.69 16.45
C ALA A 757 27.66 0.58 15.58
N ASP A 758 26.76 0.70 14.59
CA ASP A 758 26.72 1.83 13.66
C ASP A 758 26.42 3.17 14.36
N PHE A 759 25.70 3.16 15.50
CA PHE A 759 25.43 4.35 16.29
C PHE A 759 26.61 4.79 17.16
N SER A 760 27.51 3.87 17.52
CA SER A 760 28.62 4.14 18.45
C SER A 760 29.55 5.30 18.06
N PRO A 761 29.83 5.59 16.77
CA PRO A 761 30.69 6.71 16.39
C PRO A 761 30.10 8.08 16.76
N THR A 762 28.79 8.18 17.02
CA THR A 762 28.17 9.43 17.49
C THR A 762 28.68 9.86 18.88
N GLY A 763 29.30 8.94 19.63
CA GLY A 763 29.75 9.18 20.99
C GLY A 763 28.60 9.37 21.98
N ARG A 764 27.39 8.93 21.64
CA ARG A 764 26.20 9.02 22.50
C ARG A 764 25.83 7.66 23.12
N PRO A 765 25.14 7.66 24.26
CA PRO A 765 24.71 6.41 24.90
C PRO A 765 23.77 5.59 24.01
N ALA A 766 23.96 4.26 24.02
CA ALA A 766 23.00 3.32 23.48
C ALA A 766 22.72 2.20 24.49
N VAL A 767 21.52 1.62 24.44
CA VAL A 767 21.06 0.56 25.32
C VAL A 767 20.54 -0.58 24.47
N ALA A 768 20.99 -1.80 24.74
CA ALA A 768 20.44 -2.98 24.08
C ALA A 768 19.03 -3.29 24.57
N SER A 769 18.14 -3.72 23.68
CA SER A 769 16.84 -4.28 24.08
C SER A 769 17.04 -5.58 24.88
N PRO A 770 16.13 -5.94 25.80
CA PRO A 770 16.17 -7.23 26.47
C PRO A 770 16.28 -8.38 25.45
N ALA A 771 17.06 -9.41 25.78
CA ALA A 771 17.34 -10.57 24.94
C ALA A 771 18.17 -10.33 23.66
N THR A 772 18.74 -9.14 23.44
CA THR A 772 19.68 -8.91 22.33
C THR A 772 20.89 -9.86 22.45
N PRO A 773 21.17 -10.70 21.43
CA PRO A 773 22.21 -11.71 21.53
C PRO A 773 23.62 -11.14 21.30
N ASP A 774 24.63 -11.89 21.76
CA ASP A 774 26.03 -11.77 21.35
C ASP A 774 26.70 -10.39 21.56
N LEU A 775 26.28 -9.64 22.58
CA LEU A 775 26.89 -8.36 22.96
C LEU A 775 27.97 -8.52 24.05
N PRO A 776 29.09 -7.78 23.98
CA PRO A 776 30.15 -7.83 24.99
C PRO A 776 29.92 -6.90 26.20
N PHE A 777 28.73 -6.31 26.31
CA PHE A 777 28.35 -5.38 27.39
C PHE A 777 26.98 -5.76 27.97
N ALA A 778 26.59 -5.09 29.05
CA ALA A 778 25.41 -5.48 29.81
C ALA A 778 24.11 -5.28 29.01
N VAL A 779 23.26 -6.32 29.00
CA VAL A 779 21.92 -6.28 28.42
C VAL A 779 20.90 -6.26 29.56
N PRO A 780 19.92 -5.34 29.56
CA PRO A 780 18.86 -5.33 30.56
C PRO A 780 18.07 -6.66 30.57
N ALA A 781 17.75 -7.15 31.77
CA ALA A 781 17.05 -8.43 31.93
C ALA A 781 15.57 -8.37 31.49
N ASP A 782 14.95 -7.19 31.61
CA ASP A 782 13.54 -6.95 31.30
C ASP A 782 13.29 -5.46 30.98
N SER A 783 12.05 -5.13 30.61
CA SER A 783 11.62 -3.77 30.28
C SER A 783 11.72 -2.79 31.45
N GLY A 784 11.57 -3.25 32.70
CA GLY A 784 11.73 -2.40 33.89
C GLY A 784 13.19 -2.00 34.11
N ALA A 785 14.10 -2.95 33.96
CA ALA A 785 15.54 -2.71 33.97
C ALA A 785 15.96 -1.79 32.81
N LEU A 786 15.39 -1.99 31.62
CA LEU A 786 15.64 -1.14 30.45
C LEU A 786 15.34 0.34 30.75
N VAL A 787 14.16 0.64 31.29
CA VAL A 787 13.75 2.01 31.63
C VAL A 787 14.73 2.66 32.61
N ALA A 788 15.18 1.92 33.63
CA ALA A 788 16.15 2.42 34.60
C ALA A 788 17.54 2.72 33.98
N VAL A 789 17.96 1.92 33.00
CA VAL A 789 19.21 2.15 32.26
C VAL A 789 19.08 3.36 31.33
N VAL A 790 17.97 3.49 30.60
CA VAL A 790 17.69 4.67 29.76
C VAL A 790 17.68 5.95 30.59
N GLU A 791 17.05 5.93 31.76
CA GLU A 791 17.01 7.09 32.65
C GLU A 791 18.40 7.52 33.14
N ARG A 792 19.26 6.54 33.46
CA ARG A 792 20.66 6.80 33.82
C ARG A 792 21.46 7.37 32.65
N ALA A 793 21.30 6.79 31.46
CA ALA A 793 21.95 7.25 30.24
C ALA A 793 21.60 8.71 29.92
N LEU A 794 20.33 9.09 30.10
CA LEU A 794 19.88 10.47 29.95
C LEU A 794 20.45 11.40 31.02
N SER A 795 20.57 10.94 32.27
CA SER A 795 20.98 11.77 33.40
C SER A 795 22.48 12.06 33.43
N ASP A 796 23.30 11.04 33.22
CA ASP A 796 24.76 11.15 33.35
C ASP A 796 25.43 11.51 32.02
N GLY A 797 24.74 11.27 30.89
CA GLY A 797 25.25 11.45 29.54
C GLY A 797 26.49 10.61 29.21
N GLN A 798 26.88 9.70 30.12
CA GLN A 798 28.08 8.88 29.99
C GLN A 798 27.79 7.68 29.09
N VAL A 799 28.66 7.48 28.11
CA VAL A 799 28.66 6.27 27.29
C VAL A 799 29.36 5.15 28.07
N GLU A 800 28.73 3.98 28.16
CA GLU A 800 29.36 2.83 28.81
C GLU A 800 30.67 2.45 28.10
N ALA A 801 31.77 2.38 28.86
CA ALA A 801 33.10 2.08 28.33
C ALA A 801 33.14 0.80 27.47
N PRO A 802 32.55 -0.34 27.92
CA PRO A 802 32.50 -1.56 27.10
C PRO A 802 31.78 -1.39 25.75
N TYR A 803 30.65 -0.67 25.73
CA TYR A 803 29.93 -0.35 24.49
C TYR A 803 30.78 0.53 23.56
N ALA A 804 31.38 1.59 24.11
CA ALA A 804 32.19 2.52 23.33
C ALA A 804 33.46 1.86 22.77
N GLU A 805 34.13 0.99 23.55
CA GLU A 805 35.30 0.23 23.12
C GLU A 805 34.97 -0.77 22.02
N TRP A 806 33.88 -1.51 22.18
CA TRP A 806 33.40 -2.46 21.18
C TRP A 806 33.02 -1.77 19.87
N GLY A 807 32.22 -0.71 19.93
CA GLY A 807 31.82 0.06 18.76
C GLY A 807 33.01 0.70 18.02
N ARG A 808 33.96 1.28 18.76
CA ARG A 808 35.21 1.81 18.18
C ARG A 808 36.03 0.73 17.48
N ALA A 809 36.09 -0.49 18.02
CA ALA A 809 36.81 -1.58 17.37
C ALA A 809 36.15 -1.98 16.04
N LEU A 810 34.81 -2.04 15.99
CA LEU A 810 34.06 -2.36 14.77
C LEU A 810 34.11 -1.25 13.71
N HIS A 811 34.36 -0.01 14.13
CA HIS A 811 34.48 1.15 13.26
C HIS A 811 35.90 1.74 13.22
N ALA A 812 36.93 0.92 13.45
CA ALA A 812 38.31 1.38 13.57
C ALA A 812 38.82 2.20 12.36
N LEU A 813 38.27 1.96 11.17
CA LEU A 813 38.61 2.69 9.94
C LEU A 813 37.57 3.75 9.54
N SER A 814 36.51 3.97 10.33
CA SER A 814 35.41 4.88 10.00
C SER A 814 35.65 6.26 10.62
N ASP A 815 36.29 7.14 9.86
CA ASP A 815 36.72 8.49 10.26
C ASP A 815 35.86 9.61 9.64
N GLY A 816 34.72 9.27 9.04
CA GLY A 816 33.85 10.20 8.32
C GLY A 816 34.28 10.47 6.87
N ARG A 817 35.26 9.73 6.33
CA ARG A 817 35.72 9.86 4.93
C ARG A 817 35.72 8.53 4.17
N SER A 818 34.94 7.55 4.62
CA SER A 818 34.88 6.20 4.04
C SER A 818 34.27 6.21 2.64
N ALA A 819 33.21 6.99 2.41
CA ALA A 819 32.58 7.20 1.11
C ALA A 819 33.55 7.81 0.10
N ALA A 820 34.34 8.82 0.51
CA ALA A 820 35.36 9.44 -0.35
C ALA A 820 36.42 8.41 -0.79
N ARG A 821 36.94 7.61 0.16
CA ARG A 821 37.91 6.53 -0.15
C ARG A 821 37.31 5.48 -1.09
N LEU A 822 36.04 5.13 -0.90
CA LEU A 822 35.33 4.20 -1.76
C LEU A 822 35.21 4.75 -3.19
N VAL A 823 34.78 6.00 -3.33
CA VAL A 823 34.64 6.70 -4.61
C VAL A 823 35.98 6.79 -5.32
N ASP A 824 37.06 7.14 -4.62
CA ASP A 824 38.41 7.21 -5.18
C ASP A 824 38.87 5.84 -5.69
N ARG A 825 38.67 4.77 -4.89
CA ARG A 825 39.01 3.41 -5.29
C ARG A 825 38.22 2.96 -6.51
N LEU A 826 36.91 3.22 -6.54
CA LEU A 826 36.07 2.93 -7.70
C LEU A 826 36.55 3.70 -8.93
N LYS A 827 36.84 4.98 -8.80
CA LYS A 827 37.39 5.81 -9.90
C LYS A 827 38.72 5.33 -10.42
N GLN A 828 39.60 4.84 -9.56
CA GLN A 828 40.85 4.20 -9.97
C GLN A 828 40.62 2.91 -10.75
N THR A 829 39.49 2.22 -10.54
CA THR A 829 39.10 1.08 -11.37
C THR A 829 38.48 1.47 -12.72
N TYR A 830 38.13 2.75 -12.94
CA TYR A 830 37.51 3.26 -14.18
C TYR A 830 38.52 3.87 -15.17
N LEU A 831 39.71 4.23 -14.72
CA LEU A 831 40.71 4.90 -15.55
C LEU A 831 41.97 4.04 -15.63
N PRO A 832 42.45 3.67 -16.83
CA PRO A 832 43.88 3.46 -16.98
C PRO A 832 44.53 4.84 -16.80
N TRP A 833 44.77 5.25 -15.55
CA TRP A 833 45.41 6.52 -15.19
C TRP A 833 46.72 6.75 -15.95
N GLN A 834 47.40 5.67 -16.34
CA GLN A 834 48.61 5.69 -17.14
C GLN A 834 48.38 6.03 -18.63
N GLU A 835 47.23 5.67 -19.21
CA GLU A 835 46.93 5.96 -20.62
C GLU A 835 46.52 7.42 -20.82
N TRP A 836 45.81 8.02 -19.86
CA TRP A 836 45.39 9.43 -19.95
C TRP A 836 46.54 10.42 -19.73
N VAL A 837 47.49 10.12 -18.83
CA VAL A 837 48.72 10.90 -18.66
C VAL A 837 49.62 10.77 -19.91
N ALA A 838 49.66 9.59 -20.54
CA ALA A 838 50.41 9.37 -21.78
C ALA A 838 49.82 10.11 -22.99
N GLU A 839 48.49 10.30 -23.05
CA GLU A 839 47.84 11.12 -24.09
C GLU A 839 48.01 12.63 -23.86
N ALA A 840 48.06 13.10 -22.60
CA ALA A 840 48.30 14.51 -22.28
C ALA A 840 49.73 14.98 -22.59
N ASP A 841 50.71 14.06 -22.56
CA ASP A 841 52.13 14.30 -22.90
C ASP A 841 52.47 13.97 -24.36
N ALA A 842 51.51 13.51 -25.17
CA ALA A 842 51.75 13.21 -26.58
C ALA A 842 51.80 14.51 -27.41
N PRO A 843 52.89 14.78 -28.17
CA PRO A 843 52.95 15.94 -29.04
C PRO A 843 51.87 15.83 -30.13
N ALA A 844 51.07 16.88 -30.29
CA ALA A 844 50.01 16.96 -31.29
C ALA A 844 50.54 16.58 -32.67
N VAL A 845 50.05 15.46 -33.21
CA VAL A 845 50.39 15.02 -34.56
C VAL A 845 49.75 16.00 -35.53
N SER A 846 50.59 16.67 -36.31
CA SER A 846 50.18 17.61 -37.35
C SER A 846 49.41 16.89 -38.45
N ASP A 847 48.25 17.44 -38.80
CA ASP A 847 47.42 17.04 -39.94
C ASP A 847 48.25 16.88 -41.23
N ALA A 848 48.10 15.73 -41.88
CA ALA A 848 48.41 15.51 -43.30
C ALA A 848 47.37 14.55 -43.92
#